data_AF-A0A2S0VR75-F1
#
_entry.id   AF-A0A2S0VR75-F1
#
_cell.length_a   1.000
_cell.length_b   1.000
_cell.length_c   1.000
_cell.angle_alpha   90.00
_cell.angle_beta   90.00
_cell.angle_gamma   90.00
#
_symmetry.space_group_name_H-M   'P 1'
#
loop_
_entity.id
_entity.type
_entity.pdbx_description
1 polymer ?
#
loop_
_entity_poly.entity_id
_entity_poly.type
_entity_poly.pdbx_seq_one_letter_code
_entity_poly.pdbx_strand_id
1 'polypeptide(L)'
;MRIQMSDRLRTWLKDSPILPEQFTLKSASGNSSSRYQIQERDESGKVSNVSGRIGFKGFVLKVKDIDTHAIYAAKFTIPQDYDHSRDEFHESRLATLLQPASNLFSIPKSCGRVKFFEGMPKEDCFDEFVCFISDWVEGETLESLLNRRDDIVSPYFASKLSIQLNKALGFLNRVNLKHDDLHYGNVMVLTPERDLIFDDEDRDQLNIKVIDTGSLKPYKQENSKPYDDLLHYTKILVDIFNVLIKNRRTVSNNRLFFEHFERVIKSLNCDDPQRFFPNLYADIQSELKKLEHYLSYQDSEFEETFHPFDAISAEQLASDQMLLDLFVDNIPWMDDVTSKASIVLTGPRGCGKSMMLRYLSVRAHLHNQTGNLEQIQSLPFFGVFVSCATELQNSLSIFSRDKSGDLLDKYSDEVVTFFNIVVARELFRSIASVKKNQVASNYFCILDSTEEELVNITKSYLGDDWLSRRFSGTPLSWQAAESLDKLRLKLSASMLNGTKTCKKLPDNYLAELTSSLSSSSRYFRVNPVAFLLDDYTSYRIPIDVQKLINKIVFERRASHIFKISCEKYGFSPKDNSNIRIEADREFHEIDAGAHLLSALGLAETTSAKRRKDAQHFIENLIDRRLRMAKWSGTTKSLIGKSDYDTYISVARAIHANKGVKNESIYHGLEVLADIWSGDIATILQVARTMFSLAQVKKVTTKQISKAVQHRSIVNISRSYLERIEAFHPNGPELQEVVRNFGATVTNLLIHGDLVNKKSKSINPRMVPRIEMTLDFGDDLMLQLKEQNPLAAQVAKELLRRAIFIELDHGRSKESNKKGTLRWEFRRIYLPGAGAALGKNHYIEIKTVKELIMLLTDQAQFKSIMDGRYLKNKGMDDLFSEEYETEDG
;
A
#
# COMPACT_ATOMS: atom_id res chain seq x y z
N MET A 1 -36.05 -0.60 -15.54
CA MET A 1 -35.68 -0.46 -16.98
C MET A 1 -34.77 0.75 -17.10
N ARG A 2 -33.62 0.62 -17.77
CA ARG A 2 -32.77 1.81 -18.06
C ARG A 2 -33.47 2.62 -19.15
N ILE A 3 -33.76 3.89 -18.87
CA ILE A 3 -34.29 4.83 -19.86
C ILE A 3 -33.22 5.01 -20.96
N GLN A 4 -33.60 4.81 -22.21
CA GLN A 4 -32.73 4.87 -23.40
C GLN A 4 -33.54 5.34 -24.63
N MET A 5 -32.85 5.75 -25.70
CA MET A 5 -33.52 6.05 -26.99
C MET A 5 -34.22 4.79 -27.53
N SER A 6 -35.38 4.94 -28.18
CA SER A 6 -36.11 3.80 -28.76
C SER A 6 -35.30 3.13 -29.88
N ASP A 7 -35.57 1.83 -30.10
CA ASP A 7 -34.92 1.09 -31.19
C ASP A 7 -35.25 1.67 -32.57
N ARG A 8 -36.44 2.28 -32.73
CA ARG A 8 -36.83 3.00 -33.95
C ARG A 8 -35.92 4.20 -34.20
N LEU A 9 -35.72 5.04 -33.19
CA LEU A 9 -34.85 6.20 -33.28
C LEU A 9 -33.39 5.79 -33.52
N ARG A 10 -32.90 4.76 -32.82
CA ARG A 10 -31.52 4.26 -33.01
C ARG A 10 -31.29 3.67 -34.39
N THR A 11 -32.27 2.97 -34.95
CA THR A 11 -32.20 2.43 -36.33
C THR A 11 -32.18 3.57 -37.34
N TRP A 12 -33.05 4.57 -37.18
CA TRP A 12 -33.07 5.76 -38.03
C TRP A 12 -31.74 6.53 -38.02
N LEU A 13 -31.13 6.71 -36.84
CA LEU A 13 -29.81 7.36 -36.72
C LEU A 13 -28.67 6.54 -37.36
N LYS A 14 -28.80 5.21 -37.46
CA LYS A 14 -27.82 4.34 -38.11
C LYS A 14 -27.93 4.37 -39.65
N ASP A 15 -29.13 4.55 -40.18
CA ASP A 15 -29.42 4.53 -41.63
C ASP A 15 -29.18 5.89 -42.31
N SER A 16 -28.14 6.63 -41.91
CA SER A 16 -27.76 7.94 -42.47
C SER A 16 -28.93 8.94 -42.51
N PRO A 17 -29.32 9.48 -41.34
CA PRO A 17 -30.53 10.29 -41.20
C PRO A 17 -30.48 11.54 -42.08
N ILE A 18 -31.63 11.91 -42.66
CA ILE A 18 -31.82 13.21 -43.32
C ILE A 18 -32.04 14.24 -42.22
N LEU A 19 -31.11 15.20 -42.12
CA LEU A 19 -31.13 16.25 -41.09
C LEU A 19 -31.31 17.63 -41.74
N PRO A 20 -31.95 18.59 -41.04
CA PRO A 20 -32.08 19.96 -41.53
C PRO A 20 -30.70 20.61 -41.69
N GLU A 21 -30.64 21.70 -42.45
CA GLU A 21 -29.37 22.44 -42.63
C GLU A 21 -28.88 23.07 -41.32
N GLN A 22 -29.81 23.54 -40.49
CA GLN A 22 -29.52 24.22 -39.25
C GLN A 22 -30.53 23.88 -38.17
N PHE A 23 -30.13 24.05 -36.91
CA PHE A 23 -31.03 24.00 -35.76
C PHE A 23 -30.80 25.20 -34.84
N THR A 24 -31.80 25.46 -34.00
CA THR A 24 -31.75 26.51 -32.99
C THR A 24 -31.63 25.88 -31.61
N LEU A 25 -30.58 26.20 -30.89
CA LEU A 25 -30.39 25.88 -29.49
C LEU A 25 -31.07 26.97 -28.65
N LYS A 26 -32.13 26.62 -27.94
CA LYS A 26 -32.78 27.55 -27.01
C LYS A 26 -32.16 27.40 -25.62
N SER A 27 -31.66 28.47 -25.04
CA SER A 27 -31.24 28.46 -23.64
C SER A 27 -32.44 28.05 -22.77
N ALA A 28 -32.21 27.26 -21.73
CA ALA A 28 -33.27 26.87 -20.80
C ALA A 28 -33.89 28.07 -20.03
N SER A 29 -33.24 29.24 -20.04
CA SER A 29 -33.84 30.51 -19.55
C SER A 29 -34.83 31.16 -20.53
N GLY A 30 -34.94 30.65 -21.76
CA GLY A 30 -35.81 31.18 -22.83
C GLY A 30 -35.37 32.50 -23.46
N ASN A 31 -34.39 33.19 -22.87
CA ASN A 31 -34.03 34.57 -23.24
C ASN A 31 -32.96 34.69 -24.34
N SER A 32 -32.31 33.59 -24.74
CA SER A 32 -31.30 33.58 -25.80
C SER A 32 -31.40 32.32 -26.65
N SER A 33 -31.13 32.47 -27.95
CA SER A 33 -31.10 31.37 -28.90
C SER A 33 -29.88 31.48 -29.81
N SER A 34 -29.12 30.40 -29.93
CA SER A 34 -27.98 30.30 -30.84
C SER A 34 -28.33 29.39 -32.01
N ARG A 35 -27.84 29.70 -33.21
CA ARG A 35 -28.09 28.89 -34.42
C ARG A 35 -26.82 28.19 -34.87
N TYR A 36 -26.97 26.92 -35.21
CA TYR A 36 -25.87 26.06 -35.63
C TYR A 36 -26.22 25.38 -36.94
N GLN A 37 -25.28 25.41 -37.89
CA GLN A 37 -25.35 24.70 -39.16
C GLN A 37 -24.79 23.29 -39.00
N ILE A 38 -25.56 22.26 -39.36
CA ILE A 38 -25.14 20.86 -39.29
C ILE A 38 -24.15 20.59 -40.43
N GLN A 39 -22.97 20.08 -40.09
CA GLN A 39 -21.90 19.75 -41.03
C GLN A 39 -22.01 18.29 -41.50
N GLU A 40 -21.16 17.89 -42.45
CA GLU A 40 -21.11 16.51 -42.99
C GLU A 40 -22.41 16.06 -43.70
N ARG A 41 -23.23 17.02 -44.16
CA ARG A 41 -24.43 16.77 -44.97
C ARG A 41 -24.06 16.58 -46.43
N ASP A 42 -24.61 15.57 -47.08
CA ASP A 42 -24.58 15.45 -48.55
C ASP A 42 -25.64 16.34 -49.22
N GLU A 43 -25.66 16.34 -50.56
CA GLU A 43 -26.63 17.12 -51.36
C GLU A 43 -28.10 16.73 -51.08
N SER A 44 -28.34 15.52 -50.57
CA SER A 44 -29.66 15.03 -50.16
C SER A 44 -30.00 15.32 -48.69
N GLY A 45 -29.09 15.97 -47.96
CA GLY A 45 -29.23 16.30 -46.54
C GLY A 45 -28.93 15.15 -45.58
N LYS A 46 -28.38 14.02 -46.06
CA LYS A 46 -28.00 12.87 -45.22
C LYS A 46 -26.66 13.11 -44.54
N VAL A 47 -26.52 12.59 -43.33
CA VAL A 47 -25.27 12.61 -42.56
C VAL A 47 -24.79 11.18 -42.31
N SER A 48 -23.74 10.74 -43.01
CA SER A 48 -23.28 9.34 -43.03
C SER A 48 -22.59 8.88 -41.75
N ASN A 49 -21.97 9.81 -41.01
CA ASN A 49 -21.08 9.47 -39.88
C ASN A 49 -21.78 9.47 -38.51
N VAL A 50 -23.10 9.71 -38.46
CA VAL A 50 -23.85 9.70 -37.19
C VAL A 50 -23.82 8.32 -36.54
N SER A 51 -23.86 7.25 -37.34
CA SER A 51 -23.87 5.85 -36.87
C SER A 51 -22.73 5.51 -35.90
N GLY A 52 -21.54 6.09 -36.09
CA GLY A 52 -20.36 5.92 -35.24
C GLY A 52 -20.34 6.82 -34.00
N ARG A 53 -21.31 7.73 -33.85
CA ARG A 53 -21.40 8.75 -32.79
C ARG A 53 -22.71 8.67 -32.00
N ILE A 54 -23.31 7.48 -31.94
CA ILE A 54 -24.55 7.17 -31.20
C ILE A 54 -24.22 6.45 -29.90
N GLY A 55 -24.66 7.02 -28.78
CA GLY A 55 -24.66 6.38 -27.46
C GLY A 55 -25.98 5.64 -27.15
N PHE A 56 -26.12 5.20 -25.90
CA PHE A 56 -27.39 4.62 -25.41
C PHE A 56 -28.49 5.65 -25.20
N LYS A 57 -28.11 6.88 -24.84
CA LYS A 57 -29.03 7.96 -24.41
C LYS A 57 -28.88 9.24 -25.22
N GLY A 58 -28.15 9.20 -26.33
CA GLY A 58 -27.86 10.40 -27.10
C GLY A 58 -27.02 10.14 -28.34
N PHE A 59 -26.76 11.20 -29.11
CA PHE A 59 -25.92 11.17 -30.31
C PHE A 59 -25.18 12.52 -30.47
N VAL A 60 -24.10 12.53 -31.26
CA VAL A 60 -23.27 13.73 -31.47
C VAL A 60 -23.23 14.12 -32.94
N LEU A 61 -23.43 15.41 -33.22
CA LEU A 61 -23.28 16.01 -34.55
C LEU A 61 -22.11 16.99 -34.59
N LYS A 62 -21.41 17.07 -35.72
CA LYS A 62 -20.46 18.15 -36.03
C LYS A 62 -21.24 19.34 -36.54
N VAL A 63 -21.06 20.50 -35.92
CA VAL A 63 -21.86 21.70 -36.21
C VAL A 63 -20.97 22.92 -36.32
N LYS A 64 -21.41 23.93 -37.07
CA LYS A 64 -20.74 25.21 -37.22
C LYS A 64 -21.64 26.31 -36.68
N ASP A 65 -21.12 27.12 -35.78
CA ASP A 65 -21.81 28.31 -35.31
C ASP A 65 -21.95 29.31 -36.45
N ILE A 66 -23.17 29.81 -36.67
CA ILE A 66 -23.46 30.69 -37.81
C ILE A 66 -22.82 32.06 -37.61
N ASP A 67 -22.75 32.54 -36.36
CA ASP A 67 -22.30 33.89 -36.04
C ASP A 67 -20.77 33.93 -35.90
N THR A 68 -20.16 32.93 -35.26
CA THR A 68 -18.70 32.89 -35.03
C THR A 68 -17.93 32.07 -36.07
N HIS A 69 -18.63 31.29 -36.88
CA HIS A 69 -18.04 30.31 -37.82
C HIS A 69 -17.15 29.23 -37.16
N ALA A 70 -17.14 29.14 -35.82
CA ALA A 70 -16.42 28.11 -35.10
C ALA A 70 -17.10 26.74 -35.22
N ILE A 71 -16.29 25.67 -35.19
CA ILE A 71 -16.76 24.29 -35.31
C ILE A 71 -16.89 23.68 -33.91
N TYR A 72 -18.02 23.04 -33.65
CA TYR A 72 -18.38 22.44 -32.37
C TYR A 72 -18.93 21.02 -32.51
N ALA A 73 -18.93 20.29 -31.39
CA ALA A 73 -19.68 19.07 -31.20
C ALA A 73 -21.00 19.38 -30.49
N ALA A 74 -22.13 19.03 -31.10
CA ALA A 74 -23.45 19.12 -30.50
C ALA A 74 -23.88 17.73 -30.01
N LYS A 75 -23.84 17.51 -28.70
CA LYS A 75 -24.29 16.26 -28.05
C LYS A 75 -25.75 16.39 -27.64
N PHE A 76 -26.61 15.60 -28.27
CA PHE A 76 -28.04 15.52 -27.97
C PHE A 76 -28.27 14.37 -26.98
N THR A 77 -28.95 14.65 -25.87
CA THR A 77 -29.28 13.70 -24.81
C THR A 77 -30.77 13.72 -24.51
N ILE A 78 -31.28 12.57 -24.06
CA ILE A 78 -32.68 12.45 -23.64
C ILE A 78 -32.93 13.34 -22.40
N PRO A 79 -34.06 14.06 -22.34
CA PRO A 79 -34.34 15.03 -21.27
C PRO A 79 -34.60 14.38 -19.91
N GLN A 80 -35.01 13.11 -19.87
CA GLN A 80 -35.31 12.39 -18.62
C GLN A 80 -34.08 12.22 -17.71
N ASP A 81 -32.86 12.38 -18.23
CA ASP A 81 -31.65 12.45 -17.39
C ASP A 81 -31.58 13.74 -16.55
N TYR A 82 -32.44 14.73 -16.84
CA TYR A 82 -32.41 16.09 -16.28
C TYR A 82 -33.75 16.56 -15.67
N ASP A 83 -34.85 15.81 -15.82
CA ASP A 83 -36.20 16.25 -15.42
C ASP A 83 -36.54 16.07 -13.90
N HIS A 84 -35.54 15.74 -13.07
CA HIS A 84 -35.72 15.53 -11.63
C HIS A 84 -34.71 16.30 -10.75
N SER A 85 -33.65 15.63 -10.29
CA SER A 85 -32.73 16.13 -9.24
C SER A 85 -31.45 16.79 -9.76
N ARG A 86 -31.28 16.87 -11.09
CA ARG A 86 -30.05 17.31 -11.76
C ARG A 86 -30.46 18.14 -12.96
N ASP A 87 -30.22 19.44 -12.96
CA ASP A 87 -30.49 20.28 -14.13
C ASP A 87 -29.29 20.31 -15.08
N GLU A 88 -29.53 20.63 -16.37
CA GLU A 88 -28.48 20.77 -17.39
C GLU A 88 -27.43 21.85 -17.04
N PHE A 89 -27.76 22.78 -16.14
CA PHE A 89 -26.87 23.83 -15.65
C PHE A 89 -25.90 23.33 -14.58
N HIS A 90 -26.31 22.40 -13.72
CA HIS A 90 -25.45 21.81 -12.71
C HIS A 90 -24.26 21.11 -13.36
N GLU A 91 -24.50 20.36 -14.44
CA GLU A 91 -23.45 19.71 -15.22
C GLU A 91 -22.47 20.72 -15.84
N SER A 92 -23.01 21.77 -16.47
CA SER A 92 -22.21 22.86 -17.06
C SER A 92 -21.39 23.61 -16.00
N ARG A 93 -21.95 23.82 -14.81
CA ARG A 93 -21.28 24.46 -13.67
C ARG A 93 -20.13 23.60 -13.12
N LEU A 94 -20.32 22.30 -13.00
CA LEU A 94 -19.25 21.38 -12.60
C LEU A 94 -18.14 21.33 -13.65
N ALA A 95 -18.49 21.26 -14.94
CA ALA A 95 -17.53 21.25 -16.03
C ALA A 95 -16.72 22.57 -16.13
N THR A 96 -17.30 23.70 -15.72
CA THR A 96 -16.60 24.99 -15.67
C THR A 96 -15.41 24.97 -14.72
N LEU A 97 -15.44 24.15 -13.65
CA LEU A 97 -14.29 23.97 -12.75
C LEU A 97 -13.09 23.32 -13.45
N LEU A 98 -13.30 22.72 -14.62
CA LEU A 98 -12.24 22.13 -15.46
C LEU A 98 -11.58 23.12 -16.42
N GLN A 99 -12.06 24.38 -16.50
CA GLN A 99 -11.51 25.43 -17.37
C GLN A 99 -9.97 25.57 -17.32
N PRO A 100 -9.31 25.52 -16.14
CA PRO A 100 -7.84 25.60 -16.06
C PRO A 100 -7.10 24.43 -16.73
N ALA A 101 -7.81 23.35 -17.06
CA ALA A 101 -7.30 22.14 -17.73
C ALA A 101 -8.07 21.87 -19.04
N SER A 102 -8.53 22.92 -19.75
CA SER A 102 -9.25 22.83 -21.03
C SER A 102 -8.45 22.16 -22.17
N ASN A 103 -7.13 22.06 -22.03
CA ASN A 103 -6.27 21.27 -22.91
C ASN A 103 -6.42 19.75 -22.69
N LEU A 104 -6.86 19.31 -21.50
CA LEU A 104 -7.06 17.90 -21.16
C LEU A 104 -8.53 17.48 -21.19
N PHE A 105 -9.48 18.41 -21.06
CA PHE A 105 -10.91 18.12 -20.99
C PHE A 105 -11.70 18.86 -22.06
N SER A 106 -12.69 18.21 -22.66
CA SER A 106 -13.72 18.89 -23.47
C SER A 106 -14.81 19.44 -22.56
N ILE A 107 -14.92 20.77 -22.55
CA ILE A 107 -15.80 21.51 -21.63
C ILE A 107 -17.00 22.03 -22.44
N PRO A 108 -18.25 21.80 -21.98
CA PRO A 108 -19.42 22.40 -22.58
C PRO A 108 -19.33 23.94 -22.54
N LYS A 109 -19.51 24.57 -23.69
CA LYS A 109 -19.57 26.02 -23.88
C LYS A 109 -20.98 26.56 -23.67
N SER A 110 -21.98 25.79 -24.07
CA SER A 110 -23.38 26.13 -23.89
C SER A 110 -24.24 24.87 -23.77
N CYS A 111 -25.39 25.01 -23.12
CA CYS A 111 -26.41 23.98 -23.04
C CYS A 111 -27.80 24.59 -23.31
N GLY A 112 -28.73 23.77 -23.80
CA GLY A 112 -30.08 24.21 -24.10
C GLY A 112 -30.97 23.09 -24.61
N ARG A 113 -32.17 23.44 -25.07
CA ARG A 113 -33.17 22.51 -25.60
C ARG A 113 -33.27 22.65 -27.12
N VAL A 114 -33.44 21.51 -27.80
CA VAL A 114 -33.59 21.43 -29.26
C VAL A 114 -34.77 20.54 -29.60
N LYS A 115 -35.70 21.05 -30.41
CA LYS A 115 -36.85 20.28 -30.90
C LYS A 115 -36.42 19.15 -31.83
N PHE A 116 -37.24 18.10 -31.90
CA PHE A 116 -37.04 17.03 -32.87
C PHE A 116 -36.99 17.57 -34.31
N PHE A 117 -36.13 16.95 -35.11
CA PHE A 117 -35.99 17.30 -36.52
C PHE A 117 -37.18 16.76 -37.34
N GLU A 118 -37.48 17.43 -38.45
CA GLU A 118 -38.50 16.96 -39.38
C GLU A 118 -38.14 15.57 -39.93
N GLY A 119 -39.10 14.63 -39.93
CA GLY A 119 -38.87 13.24 -40.35
C GLY A 119 -38.21 12.34 -39.30
N MET A 120 -37.80 12.87 -38.14
CA MET A 120 -37.28 12.08 -37.02
C MET A 120 -38.40 11.28 -36.34
N PRO A 121 -38.20 9.97 -36.04
CA PRO A 121 -39.17 9.19 -35.27
C PRO A 121 -39.45 9.85 -33.93
N LYS A 122 -40.73 10.13 -33.63
CA LYS A 122 -41.14 10.70 -32.35
C LYS A 122 -40.98 9.67 -31.22
N GLU A 123 -40.63 10.16 -30.04
CA GLU A 123 -40.58 9.39 -28.80
C GLU A 123 -41.83 9.68 -27.99
N ASP A 124 -42.42 8.66 -27.36
CA ASP A 124 -43.67 8.81 -26.61
C ASP A 124 -43.48 9.59 -25.30
N CYS A 125 -42.23 9.71 -24.82
CA CYS A 125 -41.89 10.27 -23.52
C CYS A 125 -41.25 11.66 -23.55
N PHE A 126 -40.94 12.23 -24.72
CA PHE A 126 -40.40 13.60 -24.86
C PHE A 126 -40.45 14.12 -26.32
N ASP A 127 -40.47 15.44 -26.49
CA ASP A 127 -40.53 16.13 -27.78
C ASP A 127 -39.35 17.10 -28.04
N GLU A 128 -38.42 17.22 -27.08
CA GLU A 128 -37.19 18.02 -27.18
C GLU A 128 -35.99 17.28 -26.58
N PHE A 129 -34.81 17.44 -27.18
CA PHE A 129 -33.53 16.98 -26.63
C PHE A 129 -32.91 18.04 -25.74
N VAL A 130 -32.16 17.61 -24.73
CA VAL A 130 -31.11 18.46 -24.11
C VAL A 130 -29.89 18.40 -25.01
N CYS A 131 -29.29 19.55 -25.32
CA CYS A 131 -28.14 19.65 -26.20
C CYS A 131 -27.01 20.40 -25.53
N PHE A 132 -25.82 19.79 -25.50
CA PHE A 132 -24.58 20.40 -25.03
C PHE A 132 -23.66 20.70 -26.22
N ILE A 133 -23.17 21.93 -26.30
CA ILE A 133 -22.21 22.36 -27.31
C ILE A 133 -20.82 22.36 -26.67
N SER A 134 -19.90 21.59 -27.22
CA SER A 134 -18.49 21.55 -26.79
C SER A 134 -17.56 21.68 -27.98
N ASP A 135 -16.25 21.81 -27.75
CA ASP A 135 -15.28 21.86 -28.84
C ASP A 135 -15.32 20.58 -29.66
N TRP A 136 -15.32 20.73 -30.98
CA TRP A 136 -15.08 19.60 -31.87
C TRP A 136 -13.62 19.16 -31.73
N VAL A 137 -13.41 17.89 -31.37
CA VAL A 137 -12.09 17.32 -31.17
C VAL A 137 -11.72 16.53 -32.42
N GLU A 138 -10.76 17.00 -33.19
CA GLU A 138 -10.25 16.26 -34.36
C GLU A 138 -9.34 15.11 -33.90
N GLY A 139 -9.88 13.90 -33.91
CA GLY A 139 -9.18 12.71 -33.41
C GLY A 139 -10.04 11.44 -33.46
N GLU A 140 -9.48 10.35 -32.95
CA GLU A 140 -10.21 9.09 -32.76
C GLU A 140 -10.25 8.69 -31.27
N THR A 141 -11.29 7.95 -30.86
CA THR A 141 -11.35 7.44 -29.49
C THR A 141 -10.28 6.37 -29.28
N LEU A 142 -9.76 6.26 -28.05
CA LEU A 142 -8.78 5.23 -27.70
C LEU A 142 -9.35 3.82 -27.97
N GLU A 143 -10.66 3.63 -27.77
CA GLU A 143 -11.36 2.39 -28.14
C GLU A 143 -11.27 2.06 -29.64
N SER A 144 -11.51 3.04 -30.52
CA SER A 144 -11.40 2.84 -31.97
C SER A 144 -9.95 2.53 -32.35
N LEU A 145 -9.00 3.25 -31.77
CA LEU A 145 -7.57 3.10 -32.05
C LEU A 145 -7.09 1.68 -31.71
N LEU A 146 -7.35 1.23 -30.48
CA LEU A 146 -6.92 -0.08 -29.99
C LEU A 146 -7.59 -1.25 -30.71
N ASN A 147 -8.82 -1.08 -31.18
CA ASN A 147 -9.54 -2.13 -31.94
C ASN A 147 -9.08 -2.24 -33.41
N ARG A 148 -8.46 -1.20 -33.98
CA ARG A 148 -8.10 -1.15 -35.41
C ARG A 148 -6.61 -1.32 -35.69
N ARG A 149 -5.73 -0.90 -34.77
CA ARG A 149 -4.29 -0.72 -35.02
C ARG A 149 -3.43 -1.16 -33.84
N ASP A 150 -3.08 -2.45 -33.80
CA ASP A 150 -2.11 -3.02 -32.84
C ASP A 150 -0.69 -2.45 -33.03
N ASP A 151 -0.39 -1.91 -34.22
CA ASP A 151 0.92 -1.38 -34.63
C ASP A 151 1.23 0.03 -34.12
N ILE A 152 0.20 0.83 -33.80
CA ILE A 152 0.37 2.18 -33.25
C ILE A 152 0.80 2.15 -31.77
N VAL A 153 0.48 1.07 -31.05
CA VAL A 153 0.74 0.98 -29.61
C VAL A 153 2.21 0.66 -29.38
N SER A 154 3.01 1.71 -29.21
CA SER A 154 4.42 1.64 -28.82
C SER A 154 4.61 1.87 -27.32
N PRO A 155 5.77 1.49 -26.74
CA PRO A 155 6.10 1.86 -25.36
C PRO A 155 6.03 3.38 -25.12
N TYR A 156 6.39 4.19 -26.11
CA TYR A 156 6.33 5.65 -26.04
C TYR A 156 4.89 6.14 -25.97
N PHE A 157 4.02 5.61 -26.83
CA PHE A 157 2.58 5.85 -26.80
C PHE A 157 2.00 5.52 -25.41
N ALA A 158 2.33 4.34 -24.88
CA ALA A 158 1.86 3.89 -23.58
C ALA A 158 2.30 4.83 -22.44
N SER A 159 3.56 5.27 -22.44
CA SER A 159 4.09 6.18 -21.43
C SER A 159 3.40 7.54 -21.47
N LYS A 160 3.32 8.17 -22.65
CA LYS A 160 2.70 9.49 -22.85
C LYS A 160 1.21 9.49 -22.48
N LEU A 161 0.48 8.45 -22.88
CA LEU A 161 -0.93 8.27 -22.56
C LEU A 161 -1.14 8.15 -21.04
N SER A 162 -0.35 7.32 -20.39
CA SER A 162 -0.40 7.13 -18.93
C SER A 162 -0.17 8.44 -18.19
N ILE A 163 0.82 9.23 -18.61
CA ILE A 163 1.16 10.53 -18.01
C ILE A 163 0.01 11.53 -18.13
N GLN A 164 -0.59 11.65 -19.32
CA GLN A 164 -1.67 12.62 -19.53
C GLN A 164 -2.95 12.22 -18.78
N LEU A 165 -3.29 10.93 -18.74
CA LEU A 165 -4.42 10.44 -17.95
C LEU A 165 -4.20 10.64 -16.44
N ASN A 166 -3.00 10.36 -15.93
CA ASN A 166 -2.67 10.60 -14.53
C ASN A 166 -2.76 12.10 -14.17
N LYS A 167 -2.36 13.00 -15.07
CA LYS A 167 -2.55 14.45 -14.91
C LYS A 167 -4.03 14.83 -14.86
N ALA A 168 -4.87 14.24 -15.73
CA ALA A 168 -6.31 14.49 -15.75
C ALA A 168 -6.96 14.07 -14.42
N LEU A 169 -6.66 12.86 -13.93
CA LEU A 169 -7.15 12.38 -12.63
C LEU A 169 -6.64 13.21 -11.44
N GLY A 170 -5.34 13.55 -11.45
CA GLY A 170 -4.74 14.39 -10.42
C GLY A 170 -5.35 15.79 -10.38
N PHE A 171 -5.78 16.31 -11.53
CA PHE A 171 -6.50 17.57 -11.62
C PHE A 171 -7.93 17.45 -11.06
N LEU A 172 -8.69 16.43 -11.48
CA LEU A 172 -10.03 16.14 -10.95
C LEU A 172 -10.03 16.06 -9.42
N ASN A 173 -9.12 15.30 -8.84
CA ASN A 173 -8.97 15.18 -7.39
C ASN A 173 -8.66 16.53 -6.72
N ARG A 174 -7.81 17.37 -7.34
CA ARG A 174 -7.46 18.70 -6.81
C ARG A 174 -8.66 19.64 -6.78
N VAL A 175 -9.54 19.57 -7.77
CA VAL A 175 -10.79 20.37 -7.81
C VAL A 175 -11.96 19.67 -7.09
N ASN A 176 -11.69 18.57 -6.37
CA ASN A 176 -12.67 17.79 -5.62
C ASN A 176 -13.82 17.23 -6.48
N LEU A 177 -13.51 16.86 -7.73
CA LEU A 177 -14.41 16.22 -8.68
C LEU A 177 -13.91 14.83 -9.05
N LYS A 178 -14.81 14.03 -9.62
CA LYS A 178 -14.50 12.79 -10.33
C LYS A 178 -15.35 12.71 -11.60
N HIS A 179 -14.85 11.99 -12.61
CA HIS A 179 -15.50 11.79 -13.89
C HIS A 179 -16.65 10.79 -13.81
N ASP A 180 -16.49 9.72 -13.02
CA ASP A 180 -17.47 8.62 -12.82
C ASP A 180 -17.80 7.78 -14.08
N ASP A 181 -17.08 7.98 -15.18
CA ASP A 181 -17.28 7.23 -16.45
C ASP A 181 -16.05 7.29 -17.38
N LEU A 182 -14.83 7.27 -16.82
CA LEU A 182 -13.58 7.43 -17.58
C LEU A 182 -13.16 6.15 -18.32
N HIS A 183 -13.96 5.65 -19.25
CA HIS A 183 -13.58 4.49 -20.09
C HIS A 183 -12.88 4.91 -21.40
N TYR A 184 -12.33 3.94 -22.14
CA TYR A 184 -11.59 4.14 -23.40
C TYR A 184 -12.37 4.90 -24.50
N GLY A 185 -13.69 4.83 -24.49
CA GLY A 185 -14.55 5.58 -25.41
C GLY A 185 -14.59 7.08 -25.12
N ASN A 186 -14.29 7.47 -23.88
CA ASN A 186 -14.28 8.87 -23.42
C ASN A 186 -12.87 9.50 -23.41
N VAL A 187 -11.88 8.82 -23.99
CA VAL A 187 -10.52 9.35 -24.18
C VAL A 187 -10.29 9.48 -25.68
N MET A 188 -10.13 10.70 -26.18
CA MET A 188 -9.77 10.96 -27.58
C MET A 188 -8.28 11.19 -27.74
N VAL A 189 -7.69 10.54 -28.75
CA VAL A 189 -6.33 10.81 -29.22
C VAL A 189 -6.41 11.82 -30.35
N LEU A 190 -5.76 12.97 -30.17
CA LEU A 190 -5.80 14.08 -31.11
C LEU A 190 -4.96 13.75 -32.36
N THR A 191 -5.46 14.13 -33.53
CA THR A 191 -4.64 14.13 -34.76
C THR A 191 -3.88 15.45 -34.82
N PRO A 192 -2.53 15.45 -34.94
CA PRO A 192 -1.78 16.68 -35.10
C PRO A 192 -2.23 17.44 -36.35
N GLU A 193 -2.35 18.77 -36.25
CA GLU A 193 -2.76 19.62 -37.36
C GLU A 193 -1.73 19.51 -38.49
N ARG A 194 -2.18 19.20 -39.71
CA ARG A 194 -1.30 18.93 -40.85
C ARG A 194 -0.34 20.08 -41.16
N ASP A 195 -0.75 21.30 -40.86
CA ASP A 195 0.03 22.52 -41.11
C ASP A 195 1.09 22.78 -40.03
N LEU A 196 1.06 22.04 -38.92
CA LEU A 196 2.00 22.14 -37.79
C LEU A 196 2.97 20.95 -37.70
N ILE A 197 2.92 20.01 -38.66
CA ILE A 197 3.85 18.87 -38.72
C ILE A 197 5.06 19.27 -39.56
N PHE A 198 6.17 19.62 -38.93
CA PHE A 198 7.41 19.99 -39.63
C PHE A 198 8.40 18.82 -39.74
N ASP A 199 8.35 17.87 -38.79
CA ASP A 199 9.17 16.66 -38.78
C ASP A 199 8.40 15.42 -38.27
N ASP A 200 9.10 14.28 -38.21
CA ASP A 200 8.52 13.02 -37.70
C ASP A 200 8.26 13.09 -36.18
N GLU A 201 8.95 13.94 -35.42
CA GLU A 201 8.68 14.13 -33.98
C GLU A 201 7.35 14.86 -33.75
N ASP A 202 7.03 15.87 -34.57
CA ASP A 202 5.74 16.57 -34.55
C ASP A 202 4.59 15.63 -34.95
N ARG A 203 4.84 14.70 -35.87
CA ARG A 203 3.87 13.67 -36.27
C ARG A 203 3.62 12.66 -35.12
N ASP A 204 4.62 12.38 -34.31
CA ASP A 204 4.57 11.41 -33.22
C ASP A 204 4.15 12.01 -31.85
N GLN A 205 3.82 13.31 -31.80
CA GLN A 205 3.29 13.94 -30.59
C GLN A 205 1.89 13.42 -30.23
N LEU A 206 1.85 12.54 -29.22
CA LEU A 206 0.61 12.07 -28.64
C LEU A 206 -0.02 13.13 -27.72
N ASN A 207 -1.19 13.64 -28.08
CA ASN A 207 -2.02 14.46 -27.21
C ASN A 207 -3.40 13.82 -27.01
N ILE A 208 -3.93 13.88 -25.78
CA ILE A 208 -5.26 13.36 -25.47
C ILE A 208 -6.20 14.44 -24.97
N LYS A 209 -7.49 14.20 -25.17
CA LYS A 209 -8.56 14.98 -24.55
C LYS A 209 -9.63 14.05 -24.01
N VAL A 210 -9.95 14.20 -22.74
CA VAL A 210 -11.05 13.50 -22.08
C VAL A 210 -12.35 14.20 -22.49
N ILE A 211 -13.26 13.43 -23.07
CA ILE A 211 -14.57 13.89 -23.52
C ILE A 211 -15.66 13.35 -22.62
N ASP A 212 -16.88 13.85 -22.81
CA ASP A 212 -18.06 13.44 -22.07
C ASP A 212 -18.00 13.67 -20.55
N THR A 213 -17.97 14.95 -20.17
CA THR A 213 -17.97 15.39 -18.78
C THR A 213 -19.35 15.30 -18.10
N GLY A 214 -20.33 14.63 -18.71
CA GLY A 214 -21.70 14.64 -18.20
C GLY A 214 -21.97 13.80 -16.97
N SER A 215 -21.05 12.90 -16.63
CA SER A 215 -21.11 12.10 -15.40
C SER A 215 -20.38 12.74 -14.22
N LEU A 216 -19.80 13.95 -14.41
CA LEU A 216 -19.06 14.65 -13.36
C LEU A 216 -19.87 14.81 -12.08
N LYS A 217 -19.22 14.54 -10.95
CA LYS A 217 -19.79 14.75 -9.62
C LYS A 217 -18.73 15.04 -8.57
N PRO A 218 -19.11 15.55 -7.38
CA PRO A 218 -18.20 15.71 -6.26
C PRO A 218 -17.49 14.41 -5.89
N TYR A 219 -16.20 14.49 -5.56
CA TYR A 219 -15.35 13.31 -5.30
C TYR A 219 -15.91 12.37 -4.22
N LYS A 220 -16.50 12.94 -3.15
CA LYS A 220 -17.05 12.21 -1.99
C LYS A 220 -18.41 11.56 -2.23
N GLN A 221 -19.12 11.90 -3.30
CA GLN A 221 -20.41 11.28 -3.60
C GLN A 221 -20.20 9.82 -4.02
N GLU A 222 -21.12 8.89 -3.77
CA GLU A 222 -20.97 7.51 -4.24
C GLU A 222 -20.90 7.40 -5.78
N ASN A 223 -20.23 6.37 -6.29
CA ASN A 223 -20.18 6.12 -7.73
C ASN A 223 -21.56 5.73 -8.23
N SER A 224 -21.97 6.22 -9.40
CA SER A 224 -23.20 5.74 -10.05
C SER A 224 -22.94 4.52 -10.93
N LYS A 225 -21.66 4.23 -11.18
CA LYS A 225 -21.15 3.12 -11.99
C LYS A 225 -20.36 2.13 -11.10
N PRO A 226 -20.23 0.86 -11.51
CA PRO A 226 -19.58 -0.17 -10.69
C PRO A 226 -18.06 0.01 -10.53
N TYR A 227 -17.43 0.86 -11.34
CA TYR A 227 -15.99 1.08 -11.34
C TYR A 227 -15.70 2.57 -11.11
N ASP A 228 -14.71 2.86 -10.27
CA ASP A 228 -14.22 4.23 -10.08
C ASP A 228 -13.24 4.64 -11.21
N ASP A 229 -12.88 5.92 -11.27
CA ASP A 229 -12.00 6.44 -12.32
C ASP A 229 -10.58 5.86 -12.24
N LEU A 230 -10.11 5.54 -11.03
CA LEU A 230 -8.79 4.94 -10.83
C LEU A 230 -8.73 3.53 -11.40
N LEU A 231 -9.76 2.72 -11.18
CA LEU A 231 -9.87 1.37 -11.72
C LEU A 231 -10.03 1.37 -13.24
N HIS A 232 -10.78 2.33 -13.80
CA HIS A 232 -10.84 2.49 -15.25
C HIS A 232 -9.46 2.87 -15.83
N TYR A 233 -8.74 3.78 -15.17
CA TYR A 233 -7.37 4.11 -15.55
C TYR A 233 -6.46 2.89 -15.49
N THR A 234 -6.50 2.10 -14.41
CA THR A 234 -5.72 0.86 -14.30
C THR A 234 -6.08 -0.13 -15.40
N LYS A 235 -7.36 -0.29 -15.74
CA LYS A 235 -7.80 -1.14 -16.86
C LYS A 235 -7.22 -0.67 -18.19
N ILE A 236 -7.26 0.63 -18.47
CA ILE A 236 -6.65 1.21 -19.68
C ILE A 236 -5.16 0.84 -19.75
N LEU A 237 -4.42 0.97 -18.64
CA LEU A 237 -3.00 0.61 -18.61
C LEU A 237 -2.76 -0.88 -18.82
N VAL A 238 -3.58 -1.74 -18.21
CA VAL A 238 -3.51 -3.20 -18.38
C VAL A 238 -3.78 -3.60 -19.83
N ASP A 239 -4.79 -3.01 -20.47
CA ASP A 239 -5.12 -3.31 -21.86
C ASP A 239 -4.00 -2.90 -22.81
N ILE A 240 -3.40 -1.71 -22.61
CA ILE A 240 -2.22 -1.27 -23.36
C ILE A 240 -1.03 -2.21 -23.14
N PHE A 241 -0.77 -2.58 -21.88
CA PHE A 241 0.28 -3.53 -21.54
C PHE A 241 0.08 -4.87 -22.25
N ASN A 242 -1.16 -5.36 -22.29
CA ASN A 242 -1.54 -6.60 -22.97
C ASN A 242 -1.33 -6.52 -24.49
N VAL A 243 -1.59 -5.38 -25.12
CA VAL A 243 -1.28 -5.17 -26.55
C VAL A 243 0.24 -5.19 -26.77
N LEU A 244 1.00 -4.47 -25.94
CA LEU A 244 2.46 -4.37 -26.06
C LEU A 244 3.17 -5.74 -25.90
N ILE A 245 2.74 -6.57 -24.95
CA ILE A 245 3.41 -7.87 -24.68
C ILE A 245 3.21 -8.89 -25.80
N LYS A 246 2.18 -8.73 -26.65
CA LYS A 246 1.97 -9.60 -27.82
C LYS A 246 3.15 -9.49 -28.79
N ASN A 247 3.79 -8.33 -28.87
CA ASN A 247 4.96 -8.12 -29.73
C ASN A 247 6.27 -8.45 -28.99
N ARG A 248 6.71 -9.70 -29.12
CA ARG A 248 7.93 -10.21 -28.46
C ARG A 248 9.20 -9.39 -28.77
N ARG A 249 9.30 -8.80 -29.96
CA ARG A 249 10.46 -7.98 -30.36
C ARG A 249 10.48 -6.63 -29.62
N THR A 250 9.31 -6.04 -29.40
CA THR A 250 9.18 -4.82 -28.59
C THR A 250 9.55 -5.09 -27.13
N VAL A 251 9.13 -6.24 -26.60
CA VAL A 251 9.45 -6.68 -25.23
C VAL A 251 10.95 -6.90 -25.03
N SER A 252 11.61 -7.60 -25.96
CA SER A 252 13.05 -7.85 -25.86
C SER A 252 13.87 -6.56 -25.89
N ASN A 253 13.48 -5.61 -26.74
CA ASN A 253 14.21 -4.36 -26.93
C ASN A 253 13.99 -3.34 -25.81
N ASN A 254 12.89 -3.43 -25.07
CA ASN A 254 12.51 -2.45 -24.04
C ASN A 254 12.26 -3.12 -22.67
N ARG A 255 13.06 -4.13 -22.31
CA ARG A 255 12.83 -4.95 -21.12
C ARG A 255 12.60 -4.14 -19.84
N LEU A 256 13.44 -3.12 -19.59
CA LEU A 256 13.33 -2.26 -18.41
C LEU A 256 11.99 -1.49 -18.38
N PHE A 257 11.53 -0.99 -19.53
CA PHE A 257 10.23 -0.35 -19.63
C PHE A 257 9.11 -1.30 -19.18
N PHE A 258 9.11 -2.56 -19.64
CA PHE A 258 8.07 -3.52 -19.27
C PHE A 258 8.11 -3.88 -17.78
N GLU A 259 9.31 -4.12 -17.21
CA GLU A 259 9.47 -4.42 -15.78
C GLU A 259 8.97 -3.27 -14.90
N HIS A 260 9.27 -2.02 -15.27
CA HIS A 260 8.80 -0.85 -14.53
C HIS A 260 7.32 -0.53 -14.78
N PHE A 261 6.83 -0.68 -16.01
CA PHE A 261 5.42 -0.40 -16.33
C PHE A 261 4.50 -1.41 -15.64
N GLU A 262 4.89 -2.69 -15.57
CA GLU A 262 4.18 -3.71 -14.79
C GLU A 262 4.18 -3.37 -13.29
N ARG A 263 5.30 -2.86 -12.75
CA ARG A 263 5.39 -2.41 -11.35
C ARG A 263 4.42 -1.28 -11.05
N VAL A 264 4.30 -0.30 -11.95
CA VAL A 264 3.32 0.80 -11.83
C VAL A 264 1.91 0.24 -11.80
N ILE A 265 1.53 -0.62 -12.74
CA ILE A 265 0.20 -1.25 -12.78
C ILE A 265 -0.09 -2.02 -11.47
N LYS A 266 0.87 -2.82 -10.98
CA LYS A 266 0.72 -3.57 -9.72
C LYS A 266 0.53 -2.64 -8.51
N SER A 267 1.20 -1.49 -8.49
CA SER A 267 1.06 -0.52 -7.40
C SER A 267 -0.32 0.15 -7.37
N LEU A 268 -0.99 0.29 -8.52
CA LEU A 268 -2.34 0.86 -8.63
C LEU A 268 -3.42 -0.10 -8.10
N ASN A 269 -3.14 -1.42 -8.12
CA ASN A 269 -4.03 -2.48 -7.63
C ASN A 269 -3.65 -3.00 -6.23
N CYS A 270 -2.86 -2.25 -5.45
CA CYS A 270 -2.45 -2.72 -4.12
C CYS A 270 -3.64 -2.67 -3.14
N ASP A 271 -4.17 -3.84 -2.77
CA ASP A 271 -5.28 -4.03 -1.82
C ASP A 271 -4.97 -3.60 -0.37
N ASP A 272 -3.83 -2.96 -0.10
CA ASP A 272 -3.38 -2.56 1.24
C ASP A 272 -3.44 -1.02 1.42
N PRO A 273 -4.49 -0.49 2.08
CA PRO A 273 -4.63 0.94 2.38
C PRO A 273 -3.46 1.52 3.20
N GLN A 274 -2.70 0.69 3.92
CA GLN A 274 -1.54 1.12 4.70
C GLN A 274 -0.29 1.37 3.83
N ARG A 275 -0.22 0.80 2.62
CA ARG A 275 0.89 0.99 1.65
C ARG A 275 0.63 2.13 0.67
N PHE A 276 -0.56 2.72 0.71
CA PHE A 276 -0.98 3.71 -0.27
C PHE A 276 -0.24 5.03 -0.12
N PHE A 277 0.28 5.52 -1.25
CA PHE A 277 0.91 6.82 -1.42
C PHE A 277 -0.04 7.94 -0.95
N PRO A 278 0.31 8.75 0.08
CA PRO A 278 -0.53 9.87 0.49
C PRO A 278 -0.69 10.93 -0.62
N ASN A 279 0.19 10.94 -1.63
CA ASN A 279 0.09 11.75 -2.85
C ASN A 279 0.07 10.85 -4.11
N LEU A 280 -0.86 9.90 -4.17
CA LEU A 280 -1.04 8.91 -5.26
C LEU A 280 -0.63 9.45 -6.65
N TYR A 281 -1.28 10.51 -7.11
CA TYR A 281 -1.07 11.03 -8.47
C TYR A 281 0.33 11.62 -8.68
N ALA A 282 0.94 12.26 -7.67
CA ALA A 282 2.28 12.83 -7.80
C ALA A 282 3.35 11.73 -7.82
N ASP A 283 3.13 10.67 -7.03
CA ASP A 283 4.06 9.56 -6.90
C ASP A 283 4.02 8.70 -8.17
N ILE A 284 2.83 8.39 -8.70
CA ILE A 284 2.66 7.75 -10.02
C ILE A 284 3.27 8.62 -11.13
N GLN A 285 3.07 9.94 -11.07
CA GLN A 285 3.63 10.84 -12.08
C GLN A 285 5.16 10.76 -12.15
N SER A 286 5.82 10.61 -10.99
CA SER A 286 7.27 10.44 -10.91
C SER A 286 7.71 9.12 -11.55
N GLU A 287 7.02 8.02 -11.22
CA GLU A 287 7.32 6.69 -11.78
C GLU A 287 7.08 6.63 -13.29
N LEU A 288 5.99 7.22 -13.79
CA LEU A 288 5.70 7.26 -15.22
C LEU A 288 6.71 8.13 -16.00
N LYS A 289 7.23 9.22 -15.41
CA LYS A 289 8.29 10.01 -16.03
C LYS A 289 9.60 9.23 -16.18
N LYS A 290 9.89 8.31 -15.26
CA LYS A 290 11.04 7.39 -15.40
C LYS A 290 10.86 6.49 -16.64
N LEU A 291 9.62 6.07 -16.97
CA LEU A 291 9.33 5.28 -18.17
C LEU A 291 9.66 6.01 -19.47
N GLU A 292 9.28 7.29 -19.59
CA GLU A 292 9.63 8.12 -20.75
C GLU A 292 11.15 8.18 -20.96
N HIS A 293 11.91 8.25 -19.87
CA HIS A 293 13.35 8.33 -19.92
C HIS A 293 13.99 7.04 -20.47
N TYR A 294 13.52 5.87 -20.03
CA TYR A 294 13.99 4.56 -20.54
C TYR A 294 13.76 4.36 -22.04
N LEU A 295 12.86 5.13 -22.65
CA LEU A 295 12.56 5.05 -24.08
C LEU A 295 13.36 6.04 -24.93
N SER A 296 13.89 7.09 -24.31
CA SER A 296 14.57 8.19 -25.00
C SER A 296 16.08 8.01 -25.20
N TYR A 297 16.71 7.00 -24.59
CA TYR A 297 18.17 6.86 -24.58
C TYR A 297 18.64 5.42 -24.82
N GLN A 298 19.40 5.19 -25.91
CA GLN A 298 20.25 4.02 -26.10
C GLN A 298 21.61 4.26 -25.42
N ASP A 299 22.05 3.30 -24.61
CA ASP A 299 23.44 3.10 -24.15
C ASP A 299 24.17 4.27 -23.45
N SER A 300 23.59 4.81 -22.38
CA SER A 300 24.41 5.34 -21.29
C SER A 300 23.95 4.75 -19.98
N GLU A 301 24.87 4.13 -19.24
CA GLU A 301 24.71 3.78 -17.82
C GLU A 301 24.26 5.03 -17.05
N PHE A 302 22.95 5.21 -16.91
CA PHE A 302 22.44 6.17 -15.96
C PHE A 302 22.68 5.53 -14.59
N GLU A 303 23.64 6.07 -13.84
CA GLU A 303 23.58 5.98 -12.38
C GLU A 303 22.20 6.53 -11.99
N GLU A 304 21.21 5.65 -11.78
CA GLU A 304 19.95 6.02 -11.15
C GLU A 304 20.30 6.82 -9.90
N THR A 305 20.12 8.15 -9.92
CA THR A 305 20.37 8.92 -8.71
C THR A 305 19.20 8.64 -7.79
N PHE A 306 19.38 7.63 -6.93
CA PHE A 306 18.47 7.27 -5.87
C PHE A 306 17.94 8.54 -5.18
N HIS A 307 16.62 8.66 -5.09
CA HIS A 307 16.01 9.72 -4.29
C HIS A 307 15.82 9.22 -2.84
N PRO A 308 16.15 10.02 -1.79
CA PRO A 308 16.29 9.52 -0.43
C PRO A 308 15.06 8.79 0.14
N PHE A 309 13.87 9.16 -0.33
CA PHE A 309 12.59 8.62 0.13
C PHE A 309 11.90 7.75 -0.92
N ASP A 310 12.63 7.33 -1.95
CA ASP A 310 12.22 6.22 -2.80
C ASP A 310 12.40 4.91 -2.01
N ALA A 311 11.58 3.91 -2.34
CA ALA A 311 11.52 2.63 -1.63
C ALA A 311 11.31 2.77 -0.10
N ILE A 312 10.09 3.13 0.28
CA ILE A 312 9.63 3.19 1.68
C ILE A 312 9.42 1.78 2.24
N SER A 313 9.09 0.80 1.37
CA SER A 313 8.96 -0.61 1.74
C SER A 313 10.10 -1.46 1.18
N ALA A 314 10.35 -2.59 1.85
CA ALA A 314 11.35 -3.56 1.41
C ALA A 314 11.06 -4.12 0.01
N GLU A 315 9.79 -4.21 -0.39
CA GLU A 315 9.38 -4.72 -1.71
C GLU A 315 9.67 -3.74 -2.85
N GLN A 316 9.81 -2.45 -2.54
CA GLN A 316 10.15 -1.41 -3.51
C GLN A 316 11.67 -1.35 -3.80
N LEU A 317 12.49 -2.03 -3.00
CA LEU A 317 13.94 -2.14 -3.22
C LEU A 317 14.22 -3.16 -4.33
N ALA A 318 14.49 -2.66 -5.53
CA ALA A 318 14.76 -3.46 -6.73
C ALA A 318 16.16 -4.12 -6.73
N SER A 319 17.12 -3.56 -5.98
CA SER A 319 18.49 -4.05 -5.90
C SER A 319 18.85 -4.47 -4.47
N ASP A 320 19.53 -5.61 -4.34
CA ASP A 320 20.06 -6.08 -3.06
C ASP A 320 21.23 -5.21 -2.57
N GLN A 321 22.02 -4.62 -3.48
CA GLN A 321 23.09 -3.66 -3.11
C GLN A 321 22.49 -2.44 -2.40
N MET A 322 21.42 -1.88 -2.98
CA MET A 322 20.69 -0.78 -2.39
C MET A 322 20.06 -1.15 -1.04
N LEU A 323 19.63 -2.40 -0.86
CA LEU A 323 19.16 -2.87 0.44
C LEU A 323 20.29 -2.83 1.48
N LEU A 324 21.49 -3.32 1.15
CA LEU A 324 22.64 -3.31 2.05
C LEU A 324 23.07 -1.88 2.43
N ASP A 325 23.11 -0.97 1.46
CA ASP A 325 23.51 0.42 1.68
C ASP A 325 22.52 1.19 2.57
N LEU A 326 21.22 0.86 2.44
CA LEU A 326 20.14 1.51 3.19
C LEU A 326 19.82 0.83 4.52
N PHE A 327 20.26 -0.40 4.75
CA PHE A 327 19.98 -1.13 5.98
C PHE A 327 20.67 -0.45 7.17
N VAL A 328 19.96 -0.39 8.30
CA VAL A 328 20.46 0.14 9.56
C VAL A 328 20.43 -1.00 10.57
N ASP A 329 21.59 -1.40 11.06
CA ASP A 329 21.86 -2.59 11.87
C ASP A 329 21.67 -2.38 13.38
N ASN A 330 21.56 -1.14 13.85
CA ASN A 330 21.39 -0.79 15.26
C ASN A 330 19.92 -0.86 15.75
N ILE A 331 19.15 -1.83 15.25
CA ILE A 331 17.77 -2.06 15.69
C ILE A 331 17.80 -2.83 17.02
N PRO A 332 17.00 -2.44 18.04
CA PRO A 332 17.09 -3.02 19.39
C PRO A 332 16.89 -4.54 19.50
N TRP A 333 16.25 -5.17 18.53
CA TRP A 333 15.96 -6.62 18.51
C TRP A 333 16.79 -7.39 17.45
N MET A 334 17.83 -6.78 16.89
CA MET A 334 18.67 -7.41 15.85
C MET A 334 19.41 -8.64 16.39
N ASP A 335 19.99 -8.54 17.58
CA ASP A 335 20.76 -9.62 18.21
C ASP A 335 19.88 -10.83 18.51
N ASP A 336 18.66 -10.60 18.99
CA ASP A 336 17.70 -11.68 19.27
C ASP A 336 17.32 -12.42 17.99
N VAL A 337 17.09 -11.68 16.89
CA VAL A 337 16.72 -12.30 15.61
C VAL A 337 17.87 -13.02 14.93
N THR A 338 19.11 -12.60 15.16
CA THR A 338 20.30 -13.31 14.65
C THR A 338 20.68 -14.55 15.45
N SER A 339 20.02 -14.85 16.58
CA SER A 339 20.26 -16.08 17.35
C SER A 339 20.04 -17.37 16.55
N LYS A 340 20.60 -18.51 17.01
CA LYS A 340 20.40 -19.84 16.38
C LYS A 340 19.06 -20.50 16.72
N ALA A 341 18.10 -19.77 17.28
CA ALA A 341 16.78 -20.29 17.60
C ALA A 341 15.77 -20.06 16.46
N SER A 342 14.70 -20.86 16.45
CA SER A 342 13.51 -20.58 15.65
C SER A 342 12.78 -19.39 16.24
N ILE A 343 12.33 -18.47 15.38
CA ILE A 343 11.82 -17.15 15.80
C ILE A 343 10.53 -16.84 15.09
N VAL A 344 9.58 -16.28 15.82
CA VAL A 344 8.39 -15.62 15.28
C VAL A 344 8.50 -14.13 15.56
N LEU A 345 8.85 -13.37 14.53
CA LEU A 345 8.97 -11.92 14.56
C LEU A 345 7.63 -11.28 14.22
N THR A 346 6.97 -10.73 15.24
CA THR A 346 5.72 -9.99 15.12
C THR A 346 5.95 -8.48 15.20
N GLY A 347 4.93 -7.69 14.90
CA GLY A 347 4.96 -6.23 15.06
C GLY A 347 4.28 -5.47 13.92
N PRO A 348 4.21 -4.13 13.99
CA PRO A 348 3.49 -3.30 13.04
C PRO A 348 3.97 -3.47 11.60
N ARG A 349 3.09 -3.24 10.61
CA ARG A 349 3.54 -3.07 9.22
C ARG A 349 4.53 -1.90 9.14
N GLY A 350 5.53 -2.02 8.26
CA GLY A 350 6.55 -0.98 8.07
C GLY A 350 7.69 -0.95 9.10
N CYS A 351 7.70 -1.82 10.12
CA CYS A 351 8.81 -1.89 11.09
C CYS A 351 10.10 -2.55 10.59
N GLY A 352 10.19 -2.87 9.29
CA GLY A 352 11.43 -3.39 8.70
C GLY A 352 11.61 -4.92 8.76
N LYS A 353 10.64 -5.70 9.25
CA LYS A 353 10.73 -7.18 9.32
C LYS A 353 11.20 -7.82 8.01
N SER A 354 10.54 -7.49 6.90
CA SER A 354 10.89 -8.02 5.57
C SER A 354 12.28 -7.56 5.10
N MET A 355 12.65 -6.31 5.37
CA MET A 355 13.99 -5.80 5.05
C MET A 355 15.06 -6.54 5.84
N MET A 356 14.78 -6.85 7.11
CA MET A 356 15.67 -7.59 7.99
C MET A 356 15.82 -9.05 7.55
N LEU A 357 14.73 -9.75 7.25
CA LEU A 357 14.83 -11.11 6.71
C LEU A 357 15.56 -11.15 5.36
N ARG A 358 15.35 -10.16 4.47
CA ARG A 358 16.15 -10.03 3.24
C ARG A 358 17.62 -9.78 3.53
N TYR A 359 17.94 -8.90 4.49
CA TYR A 359 19.31 -8.62 4.92
C TYR A 359 20.02 -9.87 5.48
N LEU A 360 19.30 -10.73 6.19
CA LEU A 360 19.83 -12.00 6.71
C LEU A 360 20.01 -13.08 5.63
N SER A 361 19.54 -12.85 4.40
CA SER A 361 19.71 -13.79 3.29
C SER A 361 21.12 -13.75 2.72
N VAL A 362 21.70 -14.92 2.48
CA VAL A 362 23.01 -15.02 1.83
C VAL A 362 23.03 -14.35 0.46
N ARG A 363 21.94 -14.46 -0.32
CA ARG A 363 21.88 -13.95 -1.70
C ARG A 363 22.04 -12.43 -1.75
N ALA A 364 21.56 -11.71 -0.73
CA ALA A 364 21.68 -10.26 -0.66
C ALA A 364 23.14 -9.81 -0.61
N HIS A 365 24.03 -10.62 -0.02
CA HIS A 365 25.46 -10.30 0.18
C HIS A 365 26.39 -10.73 -0.96
N LEU A 366 25.86 -11.39 -1.99
CA LEU A 366 26.65 -12.02 -3.07
C LEU A 366 26.72 -11.21 -4.37
N HIS A 367 26.22 -9.97 -4.38
CA HIS A 367 26.11 -9.17 -5.61
C HIS A 367 27.47 -8.71 -6.19
N ASN A 368 28.49 -8.51 -5.35
CA ASN A 368 29.83 -8.08 -5.78
C ASN A 368 30.78 -9.27 -5.98
N GLN A 369 31.76 -9.16 -6.91
CA GLN A 369 32.72 -10.23 -7.21
C GLN A 369 33.55 -10.68 -5.99
N THR A 370 33.79 -9.79 -5.03
CA THR A 370 34.46 -10.10 -3.76
C THR A 370 33.50 -10.62 -2.68
N GLY A 371 32.18 -10.39 -2.82
CA GLY A 371 31.17 -10.63 -1.79
C GLY A 371 31.40 -9.79 -0.53
N ASN A 372 30.34 -9.45 0.21
CA ASN A 372 30.52 -8.83 1.54
C ASN A 372 30.78 -9.90 2.60
N LEU A 373 31.92 -10.60 2.46
CA LEU A 373 32.22 -11.80 3.24
C LEU A 373 32.30 -11.53 4.74
N GLU A 374 32.73 -10.35 5.16
CA GLU A 374 32.75 -9.96 6.58
C GLU A 374 31.34 -9.99 7.18
N GLN A 375 30.34 -9.46 6.47
CA GLN A 375 28.95 -9.51 6.89
C GLN A 375 28.42 -10.95 6.87
N ILE A 376 28.73 -11.73 5.84
CA ILE A 376 28.36 -13.16 5.78
C ILE A 376 28.95 -13.94 6.96
N GLN A 377 30.21 -13.66 7.32
CA GLN A 377 30.92 -14.31 8.42
C GLN A 377 30.35 -13.94 9.80
N SER A 378 29.75 -12.75 9.92
CA SER A 378 29.09 -12.32 11.15
C SER A 378 27.80 -13.08 11.46
N LEU A 379 27.17 -13.67 10.43
CA LEU A 379 25.91 -14.40 10.59
C LEU A 379 26.16 -15.84 11.06
N PRO A 380 25.46 -16.31 12.11
CA PRO A 380 25.67 -17.65 12.67
C PRO A 380 24.97 -18.77 11.88
N PHE A 381 24.41 -18.49 10.71
CA PHE A 381 23.64 -19.43 9.89
C PHE A 381 23.68 -19.07 8.41
N PHE A 382 23.26 -20.01 7.57
CA PHE A 382 23.04 -19.79 6.14
C PHE A 382 21.60 -19.37 5.86
N GLY A 383 21.36 -18.08 5.61
CA GLY A 383 20.01 -17.54 5.43
C GLY A 383 19.42 -17.74 4.03
N VAL A 384 18.25 -18.39 3.96
CA VAL A 384 17.47 -18.62 2.73
C VAL A 384 16.14 -17.88 2.83
N PHE A 385 15.94 -16.87 1.99
CA PHE A 385 14.75 -16.03 2.03
C PHE A 385 13.60 -16.63 1.21
N VAL A 386 12.39 -16.65 1.79
CA VAL A 386 11.16 -17.13 1.14
C VAL A 386 10.03 -16.12 1.36
N SER A 387 9.50 -15.55 0.27
CA SER A 387 8.35 -14.64 0.34
C SER A 387 7.02 -15.42 0.34
N CYS A 388 6.33 -15.47 1.47
CA CYS A 388 5.02 -16.14 1.54
C CYS A 388 3.96 -15.41 0.70
N ALA A 389 4.04 -14.08 0.64
CA ALA A 389 3.13 -13.27 -0.17
C ALA A 389 3.23 -13.59 -1.67
N THR A 390 4.44 -13.73 -2.20
CA THR A 390 4.64 -13.97 -3.65
C THR A 390 4.49 -15.44 -4.00
N GLU A 391 5.01 -16.34 -3.16
CA GLU A 391 5.16 -17.76 -3.51
C GLU A 391 4.01 -18.64 -3.05
N LEU A 392 3.40 -18.31 -1.90
CA LEU A 392 2.38 -19.15 -1.26
C LEU A 392 0.96 -18.63 -1.47
N GLN A 393 0.74 -17.32 -1.27
CA GLN A 393 -0.61 -16.74 -1.26
C GLN A 393 -1.42 -17.06 -2.52
N ASN A 394 -0.85 -16.83 -3.70
CA ASN A 394 -1.59 -16.99 -4.96
C ASN A 394 -2.09 -18.43 -5.17
N SER A 395 -1.36 -19.43 -4.68
CA SER A 395 -1.71 -20.84 -4.87
C SER A 395 -2.54 -21.41 -3.71
N LEU A 396 -2.40 -20.88 -2.49
CA LEU A 396 -3.06 -21.40 -1.30
C LEU A 396 -4.31 -20.59 -0.90
N SER A 397 -4.56 -19.44 -1.52
CA SER A 397 -5.76 -18.61 -1.28
C SER A 397 -7.09 -19.32 -1.56
N ILE A 398 -7.08 -20.39 -2.37
CA ILE A 398 -8.27 -21.21 -2.62
C ILE A 398 -8.84 -21.83 -1.34
N PHE A 399 -7.97 -22.16 -0.37
CA PHE A 399 -8.38 -22.75 0.90
C PHE A 399 -8.98 -21.71 1.85
N SER A 400 -8.78 -20.41 1.62
CA SER A 400 -9.46 -19.35 2.40
C SER A 400 -10.99 -19.36 2.23
N ARG A 401 -11.50 -19.94 1.13
CA ARG A 401 -12.93 -19.96 0.78
C ARG A 401 -13.64 -21.22 1.27
N ASP A 402 -12.89 -22.24 1.67
CA ASP A 402 -13.44 -23.49 2.17
C ASP A 402 -13.75 -23.37 3.67
N LYS A 403 -15.03 -23.17 3.98
CA LYS A 403 -15.51 -23.08 5.37
C LYS A 403 -15.67 -24.45 6.04
N SER A 404 -15.74 -25.52 5.26
CA SER A 404 -15.93 -26.91 5.72
C SER A 404 -14.60 -27.57 6.10
N GLY A 405 -13.50 -27.20 5.45
CA GLY A 405 -12.19 -27.83 5.63
C GLY A 405 -11.96 -29.06 4.74
N ASP A 406 -13.02 -29.60 4.13
CA ASP A 406 -13.01 -30.80 3.28
C ASP A 406 -12.01 -30.71 2.12
N LEU A 407 -11.81 -29.51 1.55
CA LEU A 407 -10.88 -29.30 0.44
C LEU A 407 -9.43 -29.40 0.94
N LEU A 408 -9.13 -28.82 2.09
CA LEU A 408 -7.79 -28.90 2.67
C LEU A 408 -7.45 -30.34 3.06
N ASP A 409 -8.40 -31.07 3.64
CA ASP A 409 -8.21 -32.48 3.98
C ASP A 409 -7.97 -33.33 2.72
N LYS A 410 -8.66 -33.01 1.61
CA LYS A 410 -8.49 -33.70 0.33
C LYS A 410 -7.12 -33.47 -0.32
N TYR A 411 -6.53 -32.28 -0.15
CA TYR A 411 -5.29 -31.82 -0.80
C TYR A 411 -4.13 -31.56 0.19
N SER A 412 -4.19 -32.13 1.39
CA SER A 412 -3.20 -31.91 2.44
C SER A 412 -1.78 -32.29 1.99
N ASP A 413 -1.63 -33.46 1.37
CA ASP A 413 -0.35 -33.92 0.81
C ASP A 413 0.18 -32.98 -0.29
N GLU A 414 -0.70 -32.45 -1.15
CA GLU A 414 -0.35 -31.50 -2.19
C GLU A 414 0.11 -30.16 -1.61
N VAL A 415 -0.53 -29.67 -0.55
CA VAL A 415 -0.13 -28.44 0.16
C VAL A 415 1.25 -28.61 0.81
N VAL A 416 1.48 -29.73 1.50
CA VAL A 416 2.79 -30.08 2.07
C VAL A 416 3.86 -30.16 0.97
N THR A 417 3.56 -30.87 -0.11
CA THR A 417 4.46 -31.00 -1.26
C THR A 417 4.77 -29.64 -1.87
N PHE A 418 3.77 -28.77 -2.02
CA PHE A 418 3.93 -27.43 -2.56
C PHE A 418 4.85 -26.57 -1.69
N PHE A 419 4.64 -26.57 -0.37
CA PHE A 419 5.49 -25.85 0.57
C PHE A 419 6.95 -26.33 0.51
N ASN A 420 7.16 -27.65 0.55
CA ASN A 420 8.48 -28.27 0.43
C ASN A 420 9.20 -27.89 -0.87
N ILE A 421 8.49 -27.90 -2.01
CA ILE A 421 9.03 -27.47 -3.31
C ILE A 421 9.48 -26.01 -3.26
N VAL A 422 8.65 -25.11 -2.71
CA VAL A 422 8.97 -23.67 -2.63
C VAL A 422 10.23 -23.42 -1.81
N VAL A 423 10.32 -24.03 -0.62
CA VAL A 423 11.46 -23.85 0.28
C VAL A 423 12.73 -24.47 -0.30
N ALA A 424 12.65 -25.70 -0.83
CA ALA A 424 13.81 -26.35 -1.45
C ALA A 424 14.29 -25.61 -2.70
N ARG A 425 13.37 -25.06 -3.52
CA ARG A 425 13.72 -24.22 -4.66
C ARG A 425 14.56 -23.01 -4.25
N GLU A 426 14.18 -22.30 -3.19
CA GLU A 426 14.96 -21.15 -2.71
C GLU A 426 16.30 -21.55 -2.10
N LEU A 427 16.39 -22.72 -1.46
CA LEU A 427 17.67 -23.29 -1.02
C LEU A 427 18.59 -23.55 -2.22
N PHE A 428 18.09 -24.23 -3.26
CA PHE A 428 18.84 -24.51 -4.48
C PHE A 428 19.27 -23.22 -5.20
N ARG A 429 18.42 -22.18 -5.27
CA ARG A 429 18.81 -20.86 -5.81
C ARG A 429 19.91 -20.19 -5.01
N SER A 430 19.87 -20.33 -3.69
CA SER A 430 20.89 -19.77 -2.79
C SER A 430 22.24 -20.48 -2.97
N ILE A 431 22.22 -21.81 -3.04
CA ILE A 431 23.40 -22.64 -3.33
C ILE A 431 23.97 -22.30 -4.71
N ALA A 432 23.14 -22.16 -5.73
CA ALA A 432 23.57 -21.78 -7.08
C ALA A 432 24.25 -20.40 -7.11
N SER A 433 23.72 -19.45 -6.32
CA SER A 433 24.29 -18.10 -6.20
C SER A 433 25.66 -18.14 -5.54
N VAL A 434 25.82 -18.93 -4.49
CA VAL A 434 27.11 -19.18 -3.83
C VAL A 434 28.09 -19.83 -4.79
N LYS A 435 27.66 -20.84 -5.56
CA LYS A 435 28.54 -21.58 -6.48
C LYS A 435 29.10 -20.71 -7.61
N LYS A 436 28.33 -19.72 -8.07
CA LYS A 436 28.78 -18.72 -9.05
C LYS A 436 29.86 -17.78 -8.50
N ASN A 437 29.94 -17.59 -7.18
CA ASN A 437 30.94 -16.74 -6.54
C ASN A 437 32.05 -17.60 -5.92
N GLN A 438 33.25 -17.58 -6.51
CA GLN A 438 34.34 -18.47 -6.11
C GLN A 438 34.72 -18.33 -4.62
N VAL A 439 34.72 -17.11 -4.08
CA VAL A 439 35.13 -16.87 -2.69
C VAL A 439 34.08 -17.39 -1.73
N ALA A 440 32.80 -17.15 -2.01
CA ALA A 440 31.70 -17.70 -1.24
C ALA A 440 31.66 -19.24 -1.32
N SER A 441 31.85 -19.81 -2.52
CA SER A 441 31.88 -21.26 -2.72
C SER A 441 32.96 -21.94 -1.87
N ASN A 442 34.13 -21.31 -1.74
CA ASN A 442 35.21 -21.80 -0.87
C ASN A 442 34.84 -21.67 0.61
N TYR A 443 34.29 -20.53 1.03
CA TYR A 443 33.90 -20.30 2.43
C TYR A 443 32.82 -21.28 2.91
N PHE A 444 31.75 -21.45 2.12
CA PHE A 444 30.66 -22.38 2.42
C PHE A 444 30.97 -23.85 2.09
N CYS A 445 32.15 -24.13 1.51
CA CYS A 445 32.59 -25.47 1.12
C CYS A 445 31.57 -26.22 0.23
N ILE A 446 31.01 -25.54 -0.78
CA ILE A 446 30.03 -26.13 -1.70
C ILE A 446 30.74 -26.73 -2.92
N LEU A 447 30.89 -28.05 -2.93
CA LEU A 447 31.52 -28.81 -4.00
C LEU A 447 30.48 -29.32 -5.02
N ASP A 448 30.94 -29.76 -6.20
CA ASP A 448 30.03 -30.33 -7.21
C ASP A 448 29.37 -31.61 -6.69
N SER A 449 30.10 -32.41 -5.91
CA SER A 449 29.58 -33.60 -5.22
C SER A 449 28.46 -33.25 -4.22
N THR A 450 28.55 -32.09 -3.56
CA THR A 450 27.48 -31.60 -2.68
C THR A 450 26.21 -31.33 -3.47
N GLU A 451 26.30 -30.68 -4.63
CA GLU A 451 25.12 -30.43 -5.47
C GLU A 451 24.50 -31.73 -5.99
N GLU A 452 25.33 -32.69 -6.41
CA GLU A 452 24.88 -34.00 -6.87
C GLU A 452 24.13 -34.77 -5.78
N GLU A 453 24.62 -34.74 -4.54
CA GLU A 453 23.97 -35.40 -3.40
C GLU A 453 22.57 -34.82 -3.13
N LEU A 454 22.44 -33.49 -3.13
CA LEU A 454 21.15 -32.81 -2.92
C LEU A 454 20.14 -33.11 -4.03
N VAL A 455 20.61 -33.13 -5.28
CA VAL A 455 19.79 -33.52 -6.43
C VAL A 455 19.35 -34.98 -6.33
N ASN A 456 20.23 -35.88 -5.89
CA ASN A 456 19.91 -37.29 -5.71
C ASN A 456 18.86 -37.52 -4.62
N ILE A 457 18.88 -36.76 -3.52
CA ILE A 457 17.81 -36.81 -2.51
C ILE A 457 16.48 -36.38 -3.10
N THR A 458 16.46 -35.28 -3.85
CA THR A 458 15.21 -34.83 -4.49
C THR A 458 14.72 -35.83 -5.55
N LYS A 459 15.67 -36.47 -6.24
CA LYS A 459 15.41 -37.53 -7.21
C LYS A 459 14.79 -38.78 -6.59
N SER A 460 15.19 -39.19 -5.38
CA SER A 460 14.61 -40.36 -4.73
C SER A 460 13.11 -40.22 -4.46
N TYR A 461 12.64 -38.99 -4.23
CA TYR A 461 11.22 -38.69 -4.03
C TYR A 461 10.44 -38.44 -5.33
N LEU A 462 11.04 -37.71 -6.28
CA LEU A 462 10.33 -37.25 -7.49
C LEU A 462 10.55 -38.14 -8.72
N GLY A 463 11.43 -39.15 -8.65
CA GLY A 463 11.77 -40.06 -9.76
C GLY A 463 12.61 -39.40 -10.86
N ASP A 464 13.18 -40.18 -11.78
CA ASP A 464 14.19 -39.72 -12.76
C ASP A 464 13.80 -38.51 -13.61
N ASP A 465 12.52 -38.35 -13.94
CA ASP A 465 12.04 -37.34 -14.89
C ASP A 465 11.85 -35.93 -14.28
N TRP A 466 12.18 -35.73 -13.00
CA TRP A 466 11.94 -34.45 -12.35
C TRP A 466 12.89 -33.34 -12.82
N LEU A 467 14.14 -33.69 -13.15
CA LEU A 467 15.18 -32.75 -13.52
C LEU A 467 15.19 -32.52 -15.05
N SER A 468 15.16 -31.26 -15.47
CA SER A 468 15.29 -30.92 -16.90
C SER A 468 16.68 -31.26 -17.45
N ARG A 469 16.78 -31.48 -18.78
CA ARG A 469 18.06 -31.78 -19.46
C ARG A 469 19.15 -30.75 -19.12
N ARG A 470 20.37 -31.25 -18.87
CA ARG A 470 21.53 -30.46 -18.44
C ARG A 470 21.97 -29.48 -19.52
N PHE A 471 22.12 -28.20 -19.14
CA PHE A 471 22.76 -27.18 -19.98
C PHE A 471 24.21 -26.98 -19.53
N SER A 472 25.15 -26.89 -20.48
CA SER A 472 26.56 -26.64 -20.18
C SER A 472 26.76 -25.26 -19.54
N GLY A 473 27.61 -25.17 -18.51
CA GLY A 473 28.00 -23.90 -17.88
C GLY A 473 27.04 -23.34 -16.83
N THR A 474 25.98 -24.07 -16.45
CA THR A 474 25.08 -23.68 -15.35
C THR A 474 25.26 -24.61 -14.14
N PRO A 475 25.29 -24.08 -12.89
CA PRO A 475 25.33 -24.91 -11.68
C PRO A 475 24.16 -25.90 -11.65
N LEU A 476 24.41 -27.10 -11.13
CA LEU A 476 23.39 -28.16 -11.06
C LEU A 476 22.22 -27.74 -10.15
N SER A 477 22.52 -27.05 -9.05
CA SER A 477 21.52 -26.44 -8.15
C SER A 477 20.61 -25.44 -8.86
N TRP A 478 21.10 -24.67 -9.84
CA TRP A 478 20.26 -23.76 -10.62
C TRP A 478 19.22 -24.54 -11.45
N GLN A 479 19.65 -25.63 -12.09
CA GLN A 479 18.76 -26.48 -12.89
C GLN A 479 17.73 -27.20 -12.03
N ALA A 480 18.13 -27.65 -10.84
CA ALA A 480 17.24 -28.21 -9.82
C ALA A 480 16.16 -27.20 -9.42
N ALA A 481 16.54 -25.95 -9.14
CA ALA A 481 15.58 -24.89 -8.81
C ALA A 481 14.57 -24.63 -9.93
N GLU A 482 15.02 -24.52 -11.18
CA GLU A 482 14.11 -24.31 -12.33
C GLU A 482 13.16 -25.50 -12.54
N SER A 483 13.63 -26.71 -12.26
CA SER A 483 12.82 -27.93 -12.36
C SER A 483 11.76 -27.99 -11.25
N LEU A 484 12.13 -27.63 -10.02
CA LEU A 484 11.20 -27.48 -8.89
C LEU A 484 10.17 -26.39 -9.17
N ASP A 485 10.54 -25.27 -9.78
CA ASP A 485 9.59 -24.20 -10.10
C ASP A 485 8.55 -24.64 -11.13
N LYS A 486 8.96 -25.41 -12.15
CA LYS A 486 8.02 -26.02 -13.10
C LYS A 486 7.05 -26.98 -12.41
N LEU A 487 7.53 -27.77 -11.44
CA LEU A 487 6.68 -28.66 -10.66
C LEU A 487 5.72 -27.88 -9.75
N ARG A 488 6.19 -26.80 -9.12
CA ARG A 488 5.38 -25.87 -8.33
C ARG A 488 4.20 -25.34 -9.15
N LEU A 489 4.45 -24.85 -10.36
CA LEU A 489 3.42 -24.33 -11.26
C LEU A 489 2.41 -25.42 -11.67
N LYS A 490 2.89 -26.63 -12.00
CA LYS A 490 2.01 -27.77 -12.32
C LYS A 490 1.14 -28.18 -11.14
N LEU A 491 1.71 -28.23 -9.94
CA LEU A 491 0.99 -28.60 -8.71
C LEU A 491 -0.06 -27.55 -8.36
N SER A 492 0.28 -26.27 -8.44
CA SER A 492 -0.67 -25.16 -8.27
C SER A 492 -1.85 -25.27 -9.24
N ALA A 493 -1.58 -25.44 -10.54
CA ALA A 493 -2.62 -25.64 -11.55
C ALA A 493 -3.47 -26.90 -11.29
N SER A 494 -2.85 -27.97 -10.79
CA SER A 494 -3.55 -29.22 -10.47
C SER A 494 -4.51 -29.06 -9.30
N MET A 495 -4.08 -28.37 -8.24
CA MET A 495 -4.94 -28.03 -7.09
C MET A 495 -6.11 -27.14 -7.53
N LEU A 496 -5.87 -26.15 -8.39
CA LEU A 496 -6.91 -25.28 -8.94
C LEU A 496 -7.94 -26.02 -9.80
N ASN A 497 -7.48 -26.97 -10.62
CA ASN A 497 -8.34 -27.76 -11.51
C ASN A 497 -8.95 -29.00 -10.82
N GLY A 498 -8.66 -29.22 -9.54
CA GLY A 498 -9.18 -30.35 -8.78
C GLY A 498 -8.55 -31.71 -9.14
N THR A 499 -7.45 -31.75 -9.88
CA THR A 499 -6.75 -32.97 -10.27
C THR A 499 -5.67 -33.34 -9.24
N LYS A 500 -5.61 -34.60 -8.80
CA LYS A 500 -4.56 -35.06 -7.87
C LYS A 500 -3.26 -35.35 -8.60
N THR A 501 -2.14 -35.04 -7.96
CA THR A 501 -0.80 -35.34 -8.48
C THR A 501 -0.22 -36.60 -7.83
N CYS A 502 0.48 -37.41 -8.62
CA CYS A 502 1.04 -38.68 -8.13
C CYS A 502 2.38 -38.53 -7.36
N LYS A 503 3.09 -37.40 -7.51
CA LYS A 503 4.40 -37.16 -6.87
C LYS A 503 4.20 -36.36 -5.58
N LYS A 504 4.74 -36.84 -4.47
CA LYS A 504 4.59 -36.26 -3.14
C LYS A 504 5.93 -36.08 -2.46
N LEU A 505 6.11 -34.96 -1.76
CA LEU A 505 7.27 -34.74 -0.87
C LEU A 505 6.76 -34.80 0.58
N PRO A 506 7.30 -35.70 1.43
CA PRO A 506 6.85 -35.85 2.81
C PRO A 506 7.33 -34.72 3.72
N ASP A 507 6.75 -34.62 4.92
CA ASP A 507 7.07 -33.60 5.94
C ASP A 507 8.58 -33.53 6.28
N ASN A 508 9.29 -34.67 6.27
CA ASN A 508 10.70 -34.77 6.62
C ASN A 508 11.67 -34.47 5.45
N TYR A 509 11.17 -34.16 4.25
CA TYR A 509 12.00 -33.94 3.06
C TYR A 509 13.05 -32.84 3.26
N LEU A 510 12.66 -31.69 3.81
CA LEU A 510 13.60 -30.59 4.08
C LEU A 510 14.65 -30.97 5.13
N ALA A 511 14.27 -31.80 6.10
CA ALA A 511 15.20 -32.31 7.11
C ALA A 511 16.27 -33.20 6.46
N GLU A 512 15.90 -34.13 5.58
CA GLU A 512 16.86 -34.97 4.85
C GLU A 512 17.78 -34.14 3.94
N LEU A 513 17.21 -33.19 3.19
CA LEU A 513 17.96 -32.33 2.29
C LEU A 513 19.02 -31.49 3.05
N THR A 514 18.63 -30.87 4.16
CA THR A 514 19.54 -30.06 4.99
C THR A 514 20.52 -30.89 5.81
N SER A 515 20.13 -32.09 6.28
CA SER A 515 21.04 -33.02 6.94
C SER A 515 22.14 -33.52 6.01
N SER A 516 21.81 -33.79 4.74
CA SER A 516 22.82 -34.12 3.72
C SER A 516 23.77 -32.96 3.46
N LEU A 517 23.27 -31.72 3.44
CA LEU A 517 24.11 -30.53 3.34
C LEU A 517 25.09 -30.41 4.52
N SER A 518 24.62 -30.67 5.75
CA SER A 518 25.47 -30.74 6.94
C SER A 518 26.50 -31.87 6.85
N SER A 519 26.16 -33.03 6.29
CA SER A 519 27.13 -34.14 6.14
C SER A 519 28.20 -33.84 5.08
N SER A 520 27.83 -33.22 3.97
CA SER A 520 28.67 -33.00 2.79
C SER A 520 29.51 -31.72 2.83
N SER A 521 29.13 -30.71 3.62
CA SER A 521 29.90 -29.46 3.76
C SER A 521 30.31 -29.19 5.21
N ARG A 522 31.59 -28.81 5.40
CA ARG A 522 32.16 -28.46 6.72
C ARG A 522 31.46 -27.27 7.38
N TYR A 523 31.03 -26.28 6.60
CA TYR A 523 30.35 -25.10 7.13
C TYR A 523 29.02 -25.49 7.80
N PHE A 524 28.21 -26.30 7.10
CA PHE A 524 26.87 -26.67 7.55
C PHE A 524 26.85 -27.68 8.71
N ARG A 525 28.00 -28.21 9.12
CA ARG A 525 28.13 -28.99 10.37
C ARG A 525 28.02 -28.13 11.63
N VAL A 526 28.40 -26.85 11.52
CA VAL A 526 28.47 -25.91 12.66
C VAL A 526 27.35 -24.86 12.57
N ASN A 527 26.99 -24.48 11.35
CA ASN A 527 26.03 -23.42 11.09
C ASN A 527 24.80 -23.99 10.35
N PRO A 528 23.60 -23.91 10.96
CA PRO A 528 22.39 -24.44 10.33
C PRO A 528 21.96 -23.59 9.14
N VAL A 529 21.08 -24.15 8.31
CA VAL A 529 20.30 -23.38 7.34
C VAL A 529 19.19 -22.63 8.08
N ALA A 530 19.09 -21.32 7.92
CA ALA A 530 17.95 -20.55 8.43
C ALA A 530 16.98 -20.25 7.30
N PHE A 531 15.79 -20.86 7.32
CA PHE A 531 14.71 -20.52 6.39
C PHE A 531 13.96 -19.30 6.91
N LEU A 532 14.00 -18.22 6.13
CA LEU A 532 13.49 -16.91 6.49
C LEU A 532 12.14 -16.70 5.79
N LEU A 533 11.04 -17.09 6.45
CA LEU A 533 9.68 -17.01 5.92
C LEU A 533 9.10 -15.61 6.16
N ASP A 534 8.95 -14.83 5.10
CA ASP A 534 8.45 -13.46 5.17
C ASP A 534 6.94 -13.36 4.89
N ASP A 535 6.23 -12.56 5.69
CA ASP A 535 4.78 -12.32 5.65
C ASP A 535 3.94 -13.62 5.81
N TYR A 536 4.31 -14.47 6.76
CA TYR A 536 3.57 -15.67 7.17
C TYR A 536 2.34 -15.30 8.02
N THR A 537 1.41 -14.57 7.40
CA THR A 537 0.23 -14.03 8.08
C THR A 537 -1.04 -14.73 7.61
N SER A 538 -2.06 -14.80 8.45
CA SER A 538 -3.36 -15.47 8.21
C SER A 538 -4.11 -15.03 6.95
N TYR A 539 -3.85 -13.82 6.41
CA TYR A 539 -4.39 -13.36 5.14
C TYR A 539 -3.58 -13.79 3.90
N ARG A 540 -2.31 -14.16 4.08
CA ARG A 540 -1.47 -14.74 3.01
C ARG A 540 -1.60 -16.26 2.99
N ILE A 541 -1.54 -16.86 4.18
CA ILE A 541 -1.61 -18.30 4.39
C ILE A 541 -2.76 -18.55 5.37
N PRO A 542 -3.86 -19.21 4.93
CA PRO A 542 -5.01 -19.50 5.79
C PRO A 542 -4.59 -20.23 7.07
N ILE A 543 -5.27 -19.98 8.18
CA ILE A 543 -4.91 -20.57 9.49
C ILE A 543 -4.85 -22.10 9.43
N ASP A 544 -5.78 -22.75 8.74
CA ASP A 544 -5.79 -24.21 8.65
C ASP A 544 -4.64 -24.75 7.79
N VAL A 545 -4.23 -24.01 6.76
CA VAL A 545 -3.01 -24.28 5.99
C VAL A 545 -1.77 -24.06 6.86
N GLN A 546 -1.73 -23.01 7.67
CA GLN A 546 -0.62 -22.79 8.62
C GLN A 546 -0.49 -23.97 9.58
N LYS A 547 -1.59 -24.47 10.15
CA LYS A 547 -1.56 -25.63 11.05
C LYS A 547 -0.91 -26.86 10.41
N LEU A 548 -1.18 -27.10 9.14
CA LEU A 548 -0.56 -28.19 8.38
C LEU A 548 0.95 -27.97 8.19
N ILE A 549 1.35 -26.77 7.77
CA ILE A 549 2.74 -26.42 7.46
C ILE A 549 3.59 -26.27 8.74
N ASN A 550 2.98 -25.87 9.86
CA ASN A 550 3.66 -25.63 11.13
C ASN A 550 4.38 -26.87 11.67
N LYS A 551 3.89 -28.07 11.34
CA LYS A 551 4.55 -29.33 11.68
C LYS A 551 5.96 -29.44 11.07
N ILE A 552 6.16 -28.85 9.89
CA ILE A 552 7.45 -28.80 9.19
C ILE A 552 8.27 -27.62 9.73
N VAL A 553 7.64 -26.46 9.88
CA VAL A 553 8.31 -25.19 10.24
C VAL A 553 8.88 -25.21 11.67
N PHE A 554 8.21 -25.87 12.62
CA PHE A 554 8.65 -25.93 14.01
C PHE A 554 9.22 -27.30 14.39
N GLU A 555 9.54 -28.15 13.41
CA GLU A 555 10.26 -29.39 13.67
C GLU A 555 11.65 -29.08 14.23
N ARG A 556 11.99 -29.66 15.39
CA ARG A 556 13.30 -29.44 16.00
C ARG A 556 14.38 -30.22 15.27
N ARG A 557 15.19 -29.53 14.48
CA ARG A 557 16.32 -30.10 13.75
C ARG A 557 17.59 -29.28 13.99
N ALA A 558 18.73 -29.97 14.08
CA ALA A 558 20.03 -29.30 14.19
C ALA A 558 20.55 -28.78 12.84
N SER A 559 20.04 -29.33 11.73
CA SER A 559 20.46 -28.97 10.37
C SER A 559 19.85 -27.66 9.87
N HIS A 560 18.68 -27.26 10.39
CA HIS A 560 18.00 -26.04 9.98
C HIS A 560 17.09 -25.46 11.06
N ILE A 561 16.78 -24.18 10.93
CA ILE A 561 15.85 -23.42 11.77
C ILE A 561 14.93 -22.57 10.90
N PHE A 562 13.79 -22.15 11.45
CA PHE A 562 12.86 -21.25 10.78
C PHE A 562 12.75 -19.91 11.51
N LYS A 563 12.85 -18.81 10.76
CA LYS A 563 12.58 -17.47 11.24
C LYS A 563 11.44 -16.89 10.43
N ILE A 564 10.36 -16.56 11.11
CA ILE A 564 9.09 -16.20 10.49
C ILE A 564 8.82 -14.73 10.79
N SER A 565 8.40 -13.95 9.80
CA SER A 565 7.79 -12.64 10.03
C SER A 565 6.27 -12.71 9.84
N CYS A 566 5.52 -12.10 10.74
CA CYS A 566 4.06 -11.96 10.60
C CYS A 566 3.52 -10.74 11.34
N GLU A 567 2.23 -10.47 11.20
CA GLU A 567 1.53 -9.52 12.07
C GLU A 567 1.18 -10.16 13.43
N LYS A 568 0.86 -9.30 14.41
CA LYS A 568 0.31 -9.74 15.70
C LYS A 568 -1.02 -10.48 15.47
N TYR A 569 -1.23 -11.64 16.11
CA TYR A 569 -2.34 -12.56 15.82
C TYR A 569 -2.44 -13.07 14.37
N GLY A 570 -1.39 -12.84 13.58
CA GLY A 570 -1.27 -13.31 12.21
C GLY A 570 -0.86 -14.78 12.09
N PHE A 571 -0.20 -15.28 13.13
CA PHE A 571 0.30 -16.64 13.26
C PHE A 571 -0.58 -17.44 14.22
N SER A 572 -0.88 -18.68 13.85
CA SER A 572 -1.55 -19.65 14.75
C SER A 572 -0.52 -20.63 15.29
N PRO A 573 -0.19 -20.63 16.60
CA PRO A 573 0.75 -21.56 17.23
C PRO A 573 0.11 -22.93 17.50
N LYS A 574 -0.46 -23.54 16.47
CA LYS A 574 -1.06 -24.89 16.52
C LYS A 574 -0.63 -25.70 15.32
N ASP A 575 -0.53 -27.01 15.48
CA ASP A 575 -0.35 -27.95 14.37
C ASP A 575 -1.70 -28.48 13.84
N ASN A 576 -1.65 -29.37 12.84
CA ASN A 576 -2.84 -30.00 12.26
C ASN A 576 -3.61 -30.91 13.24
N SER A 577 -2.96 -31.35 14.31
CA SER A 577 -3.56 -32.13 15.41
C SER A 577 -4.14 -31.22 16.51
N ASN A 578 -4.15 -29.91 16.29
CA ASN A 578 -4.50 -28.86 17.26
C ASN A 578 -3.64 -28.86 18.53
N ILE A 579 -2.47 -29.49 18.49
CA ILE A 579 -1.46 -29.41 19.55
C ILE A 579 -0.86 -28.01 19.51
N ARG A 580 -0.75 -27.38 20.69
CA ARG A 580 -0.19 -26.04 20.82
C ARG A 580 1.33 -26.11 20.69
N ILE A 581 1.88 -25.25 19.82
CA ILE A 581 3.31 -25.05 19.69
C ILE A 581 3.73 -24.10 20.81
N GLU A 582 4.63 -24.56 21.68
CA GLU A 582 5.02 -23.85 22.90
C GLU A 582 6.07 -22.79 22.62
N ALA A 583 5.70 -21.53 22.88
CA ALA A 583 6.66 -20.42 22.96
C ALA A 583 7.73 -20.72 24.04
N ASP A 584 8.96 -20.26 23.79
CA ASP A 584 10.18 -20.49 24.59
C ASP A 584 10.73 -21.92 24.62
N ARG A 585 9.99 -22.89 24.08
CA ARG A 585 10.48 -24.25 23.87
C ARG A 585 10.75 -24.58 22.40
N GLU A 586 9.84 -24.19 21.52
CA GLU A 586 9.91 -24.50 20.09
C GLU A 586 10.27 -23.28 19.23
N PHE A 587 9.89 -22.09 19.70
CA PHE A 587 10.28 -20.82 19.09
C PHE A 587 10.28 -19.70 20.13
N HIS A 588 11.01 -18.62 19.83
CA HIS A 588 10.91 -17.37 20.59
C HIS A 588 10.07 -16.35 19.82
N GLU A 589 9.10 -15.74 20.50
CA GLU A 589 8.31 -14.64 19.94
C GLU A 589 9.01 -13.32 20.24
N ILE A 590 9.17 -12.49 19.20
CA ILE A 590 9.73 -11.15 19.31
C ILE A 590 8.72 -10.19 18.69
N ASP A 591 8.05 -9.37 19.50
CA ASP A 591 7.21 -8.28 18.99
C ASP A 591 8.06 -7.03 18.83
N ALA A 592 8.41 -6.68 17.59
CA ALA A 592 9.24 -5.51 17.29
C ALA A 592 8.66 -4.20 17.83
N GLY A 593 7.33 -4.05 17.85
CA GLY A 593 6.67 -2.85 18.36
C GLY A 593 6.73 -2.79 19.88
N ALA A 594 6.37 -3.89 20.54
CA ALA A 594 6.43 -3.98 22.00
C ALA A 594 7.87 -3.91 22.50
N HIS A 595 8.83 -4.59 21.85
CA HIS A 595 10.25 -4.58 22.18
C HIS A 595 10.86 -3.19 22.03
N LEU A 596 10.48 -2.43 20.99
CA LEU A 596 10.89 -1.03 20.92
C LEU A 596 10.29 -0.23 22.08
N LEU A 597 8.97 -0.34 22.32
CA LEU A 597 8.32 0.44 23.36
C LEU A 597 8.81 0.08 24.76
N SER A 598 9.13 -1.20 25.01
CA SER A 598 9.66 -1.74 26.26
C SER A 598 11.14 -1.40 26.44
N ALA A 599 11.96 -1.51 25.38
CA ALA A 599 13.32 -0.97 25.36
C ALA A 599 13.29 0.54 25.67
N LEU A 600 12.33 1.27 25.09
CA LEU A 600 12.08 2.68 25.37
C LEU A 600 11.33 2.95 26.70
N GLY A 601 10.99 1.93 27.50
CA GLY A 601 9.99 2.08 28.58
C GLY A 601 10.14 1.26 29.88
N LEU A 602 11.05 0.27 30.02
CA LEU A 602 11.03 -0.67 31.17
C LEU A 602 12.28 -0.72 32.08
N ALA A 603 13.13 0.32 32.16
CA ALA A 603 14.11 0.33 33.26
C ALA A 603 14.37 1.73 33.81
N GLU A 604 14.37 1.85 35.13
CA GLU A 604 14.46 3.02 36.02
C GLU A 604 15.76 3.85 35.89
N THR A 605 16.55 3.65 34.84
CA THR A 605 17.80 4.39 34.61
C THR A 605 17.80 5.08 33.24
N THR A 606 17.40 6.35 33.27
CA THR A 606 17.52 7.44 32.28
C THR A 606 16.76 7.29 30.95
N SER A 607 15.49 7.72 30.95
CA SER A 607 14.65 8.04 29.78
C SER A 607 15.40 8.83 28.69
N ALA A 608 16.29 9.73 29.10
CA ALA A 608 17.11 10.57 28.24
C ALA A 608 18.11 9.80 27.35
N LYS A 609 18.73 8.71 27.83
CA LYS A 609 19.70 7.93 27.03
C LYS A 609 18.99 7.21 25.88
N ARG A 610 17.81 6.67 26.13
CA ARG A 610 17.08 5.84 25.15
C ARG A 610 16.36 6.67 24.09
N ARG A 611 15.92 7.88 24.46
CA ARG A 611 15.45 8.87 23.48
C ARG A 611 16.58 9.30 22.54
N LYS A 612 17.80 9.44 23.06
CA LYS A 612 19.00 9.67 22.24
C LYS A 612 19.29 8.49 21.30
N ASP A 613 19.10 7.25 21.74
CA ASP A 613 19.27 6.08 20.86
C ASP A 613 18.24 6.07 19.72
N ALA A 614 16.96 6.37 20.02
CA ALA A 614 15.92 6.50 19.00
C ALA A 614 16.19 7.67 18.03
N GLN A 615 16.63 8.81 18.56
CA GLN A 615 17.07 9.95 17.74
C GLN A 615 18.23 9.55 16.84
N HIS A 616 19.25 8.88 17.39
CA HIS A 616 20.42 8.44 16.64
C HIS A 616 20.05 7.44 15.54
N PHE A 617 19.11 6.53 15.81
CA PHE A 617 18.55 5.63 14.81
C PHE A 617 17.90 6.40 13.65
N ILE A 618 17.01 7.36 13.95
CA ILE A 618 16.32 8.16 12.93
C ILE A 618 17.30 9.02 12.13
N GLU A 619 18.27 9.63 12.80
CA GLU A 619 19.38 10.37 12.17
C GLU A 619 20.14 9.47 11.19
N ASN A 620 20.58 8.30 11.63
CA ASN A 620 21.32 7.35 10.79
C ASN A 620 20.49 6.86 9.60
N LEU A 621 19.20 6.56 9.82
CA LEU A 621 18.26 6.11 8.78
C LEU A 621 18.12 7.15 7.67
N ILE A 622 17.84 8.40 8.02
CA ILE A 622 17.64 9.48 7.05
C ILE A 622 18.97 9.90 6.43
N ASP A 623 20.06 10.02 7.21
CA ASP A 623 21.36 10.46 6.70
C ASP A 623 22.04 9.44 5.78
N ARG A 624 21.86 8.13 6.00
CA ARG A 624 22.29 7.10 5.03
C ARG A 624 21.60 7.31 3.69
N ARG A 625 20.28 7.54 3.71
CA ARG A 625 19.47 7.80 2.51
C ARG A 625 19.88 9.09 1.80
N LEU A 626 20.08 10.17 2.55
CA LEU A 626 20.54 11.46 1.99
C LEU A 626 21.94 11.34 1.37
N ARG A 627 22.87 10.66 2.04
CA ARG A 627 24.22 10.42 1.51
C ARG A 627 24.22 9.58 0.25
N MET A 628 23.48 8.47 0.23
CA MET A 628 23.33 7.63 -0.96
C MET A 628 22.78 8.43 -2.14
N ALA A 629 21.83 9.32 -1.88
CA ALA A 629 21.25 10.21 -2.89
C ALA A 629 22.16 11.39 -3.30
N LYS A 630 23.34 11.53 -2.68
CA LYS A 630 24.28 12.64 -2.83
C LYS A 630 23.68 14.01 -2.45
N TRP A 631 22.84 14.07 -1.40
CA TRP A 631 22.28 15.32 -0.87
C TRP A 631 23.24 15.95 0.13
N SER A 632 23.38 17.28 0.08
CA SER A 632 24.33 18.04 0.90
C SER A 632 23.86 18.27 2.34
N GLY A 633 22.54 18.29 2.58
CA GLY A 633 21.97 18.46 3.91
C GLY A 633 22.00 17.16 4.71
N THR A 634 22.05 17.29 6.03
CA THR A 634 21.89 16.19 6.98
C THR A 634 20.59 16.39 7.75
N THR A 635 20.15 15.36 8.45
CA THR A 635 18.96 15.41 9.31
C THR A 635 19.11 16.50 10.37
N LYS A 636 20.32 16.67 10.93
CA LYS A 636 20.62 17.76 11.87
C LYS A 636 20.54 19.14 11.25
N SER A 637 20.98 19.34 10.01
CA SER A 637 20.90 20.66 9.36
C SER A 637 19.51 20.97 8.81
N LEU A 638 18.79 19.96 8.33
CA LEU A 638 17.49 20.11 7.66
C LEU A 638 16.31 20.09 8.63
N ILE A 639 16.29 19.20 9.63
CA ILE A 639 15.21 19.09 10.62
C ILE A 639 15.58 19.87 11.88
N GLY A 640 16.78 19.63 12.39
CA GLY A 640 17.30 20.28 13.60
C GLY A 640 16.61 19.80 14.89
N LYS A 641 16.86 20.54 15.97
CA LYS A 641 16.34 20.24 17.31
C LYS A 641 14.97 20.88 17.55
N SER A 642 14.22 20.26 18.45
CA SER A 642 13.01 20.79 19.05
C SER A 642 13.33 21.94 20.01
N ASP A 643 12.44 22.92 20.14
CA ASP A 643 12.47 23.88 21.27
C ASP A 643 12.08 23.23 22.60
N TYR A 644 11.54 22.02 22.54
CA TYR A 644 11.04 21.25 23.66
C TYR A 644 12.00 20.10 23.95
N ASP A 645 12.76 20.24 25.04
CA ASP A 645 13.77 19.26 25.45
C ASP A 645 13.15 17.95 25.94
N THR A 646 11.87 17.94 26.34
CA THR A 646 11.15 16.76 26.85
C THR A 646 9.73 16.66 26.30
N TYR A 647 9.18 15.45 26.22
CA TYR A 647 7.76 15.26 25.88
C TYR A 647 6.82 15.92 26.90
N ILE A 648 7.29 16.13 28.15
CA ILE A 648 6.58 16.85 29.21
C ILE A 648 6.46 18.33 28.84
N SER A 649 7.53 18.96 28.35
CA SER A 649 7.49 20.36 27.93
C SER A 649 6.53 20.58 26.75
N VAL A 650 6.44 19.61 25.82
CA VAL A 650 5.40 19.58 24.77
C VAL A 650 4.00 19.51 25.38
N ALA A 651 3.79 18.62 26.35
CA ALA A 651 2.50 18.46 27.04
C ALA A 651 2.07 19.74 27.79
N ARG A 652 3.02 20.37 28.50
CA ARG A 652 2.82 21.66 29.19
C ARG A 652 2.43 22.77 28.22
N ALA A 653 3.08 22.84 27.05
CA ALA A 653 2.72 23.80 26.01
C ALA A 653 1.30 23.58 25.47
N ILE A 654 0.90 22.33 25.18
CA ILE A 654 -0.46 22.01 24.72
C ILE A 654 -1.51 22.38 25.78
N HIS A 655 -1.23 22.03 27.05
CA HIS A 655 -2.11 22.30 28.17
C HIS A 655 -2.27 23.82 28.41
N ALA A 656 -1.17 24.58 28.46
CA ALA A 656 -1.19 26.03 28.65
C ALA A 656 -2.00 26.76 27.57
N ASN A 657 -1.91 26.29 26.33
CA ASN A 657 -2.62 26.86 25.19
C ASN A 657 -4.04 26.33 25.02
N LYS A 658 -4.57 25.56 25.99
CA LYS A 658 -5.92 24.96 25.94
C LYS A 658 -6.23 24.24 24.62
N GLY A 659 -5.21 23.65 23.99
CA GLY A 659 -5.37 22.95 22.70
C GLY A 659 -5.60 23.85 21.47
N VAL A 660 -5.22 25.13 21.50
CA VAL A 660 -5.28 25.99 20.30
C VAL A 660 -4.41 25.39 19.18
N LYS A 661 -5.05 25.05 18.05
CA LYS A 661 -4.49 24.26 16.94
C LYS A 661 -3.36 24.93 16.11
N ASN A 662 -2.96 26.16 16.42
CA ASN A 662 -2.13 26.99 15.54
C ASN A 662 -0.67 27.14 15.97
N GLU A 663 -0.25 26.57 17.10
CA GLU A 663 1.15 26.65 17.49
C GLU A 663 1.97 25.52 16.88
N SER A 664 3.18 25.87 16.41
CA SER A 664 4.12 24.95 15.78
C SER A 664 4.79 24.03 16.81
N ILE A 665 4.00 23.31 17.60
CA ILE A 665 4.43 22.56 18.80
C ILE A 665 5.24 21.32 18.44
N TYR A 666 4.81 20.60 17.39
CA TYR A 666 5.45 19.36 16.96
C TYR A 666 6.56 19.65 15.95
N HIS A 667 7.83 19.73 16.37
CA HIS A 667 8.97 19.92 15.47
C HIS A 667 10.26 19.36 16.07
N GLY A 668 11.28 19.14 15.25
CA GLY A 668 12.59 18.66 15.66
C GLY A 668 12.72 17.13 15.71
N LEU A 669 13.96 16.68 15.84
CA LEU A 669 14.33 15.27 15.89
C LEU A 669 13.82 14.55 17.13
N GLU A 670 13.73 15.27 18.24
CA GLU A 670 13.25 14.76 19.52
C GLU A 670 11.76 14.37 19.42
N VAL A 671 10.95 15.17 18.72
CA VAL A 671 9.54 14.85 18.44
C VAL A 671 9.42 13.67 17.47
N LEU A 672 10.29 13.57 16.45
CA LEU A 672 10.32 12.41 15.55
C LEU A 672 10.66 11.11 16.29
N ALA A 673 11.59 11.16 17.23
CA ALA A 673 11.92 10.04 18.09
C ALA A 673 10.74 9.64 19.00
N ASP A 674 10.01 10.63 19.54
CA ASP A 674 8.88 10.37 20.42
C ASP A 674 7.69 9.74 19.70
N ILE A 675 7.40 10.14 18.44
CA ILE A 675 6.30 9.55 17.65
C ILE A 675 6.64 8.17 17.08
N TRP A 676 7.93 7.80 17.04
CA TRP A 676 8.36 6.52 16.48
C TRP A 676 7.95 5.37 17.40
N SER A 677 7.17 4.43 16.86
CA SER A 677 6.69 3.23 17.57
C SER A 677 7.10 1.95 16.82
N GLY A 678 8.29 1.94 16.22
CA GLY A 678 8.88 0.77 15.55
C GLY A 678 8.68 0.77 14.05
N ASP A 679 7.73 1.53 13.52
CA ASP A 679 7.48 1.62 12.08
C ASP A 679 8.41 2.64 11.39
N ILE A 680 9.36 2.14 10.60
CA ILE A 680 10.32 2.89 9.80
C ILE A 680 9.61 3.63 8.65
N ALA A 681 8.66 2.97 7.98
CA ALA A 681 7.95 3.54 6.84
C ALA A 681 7.19 4.81 7.24
N THR A 682 6.58 4.82 8.42
CA THR A 682 5.90 6.00 8.96
C THR A 682 6.86 7.19 9.12
N ILE A 683 8.04 6.98 9.69
CA ILE A 683 9.02 8.07 9.89
C ILE A 683 9.55 8.60 8.57
N LEU A 684 9.84 7.70 7.62
CA LEU A 684 10.25 8.09 6.27
C LEU A 684 9.13 8.88 5.56
N GLN A 685 7.86 8.53 5.77
CA GLN A 685 6.72 9.24 5.20
C GLN A 685 6.55 10.65 5.78
N VAL A 686 6.77 10.80 7.10
CA VAL A 686 6.80 12.12 7.76
C VAL A 686 7.93 12.97 7.19
N ALA A 687 9.15 12.44 7.12
CA ALA A 687 10.31 13.14 6.56
C ALA A 687 10.11 13.52 5.09
N ARG A 688 9.60 12.62 4.25
CA ARG A 688 9.25 12.89 2.85
C ARG A 688 8.26 14.04 2.71
N THR A 689 7.23 14.05 3.55
CA THR A 689 6.19 15.11 3.55
C THR A 689 6.78 16.44 3.97
N MET A 690 7.63 16.46 5.00
CA MET A 690 8.38 17.66 5.41
C MET A 690 9.23 18.21 4.27
N PHE A 691 9.99 17.35 3.62
CA PHE A 691 10.92 17.74 2.55
C PHE A 691 10.16 18.26 1.32
N SER A 692 9.04 17.62 0.99
CA SER A 692 8.17 18.04 -0.11
C SER A 692 7.53 19.40 0.15
N LEU A 693 6.92 19.60 1.34
CA LEU A 693 6.28 20.87 1.70
C LEU A 693 7.30 22.02 1.84
N ALA A 694 8.51 21.72 2.28
CA ALA A 694 9.61 22.69 2.38
C ALA A 694 10.40 22.87 1.06
N GLN A 695 10.06 22.12 0.01
CA GLN A 695 10.74 22.13 -1.29
C GLN A 695 12.26 21.90 -1.19
N VAL A 696 12.68 20.95 -0.34
CA VAL A 696 14.09 20.60 -0.15
C VAL A 696 14.64 19.97 -1.43
N LYS A 697 15.77 20.51 -1.91
CA LYS A 697 16.53 20.03 -3.07
C LYS A 697 17.88 19.44 -2.64
N LYS A 698 18.58 18.73 -3.55
CA LYS A 698 19.91 18.12 -3.31
C LYS A 698 20.92 19.04 -2.62
N VAL A 699 20.97 20.31 -2.99
CA VAL A 699 21.91 21.31 -2.45
C VAL A 699 21.42 22.02 -1.17
N THR A 700 20.22 21.69 -0.69
CA THR A 700 19.61 22.40 0.44
C THR A 700 20.30 21.98 1.72
N THR A 701 20.72 22.97 2.51
CA THR A 701 21.32 22.79 3.83
C THR A 701 20.60 23.58 4.91
N LYS A 702 19.64 24.45 4.53
CA LYS A 702 18.87 25.28 5.43
C LYS A 702 17.80 24.47 6.15
N GLN A 703 17.65 24.72 7.45
CA GLN A 703 16.65 24.08 8.29
C GLN A 703 15.22 24.41 7.82
N ILE A 704 14.36 23.38 7.83
CA ILE A 704 12.94 23.46 7.54
C ILE A 704 12.25 24.20 8.68
N SER A 705 11.39 25.17 8.36
CA SER A 705 10.67 25.95 9.36
C SER A 705 9.80 25.08 10.28
N LYS A 706 9.71 25.45 11.56
CA LYS A 706 8.92 24.74 12.60
C LYS A 706 7.46 24.56 12.20
N ALA A 707 6.85 25.56 11.57
CA ALA A 707 5.49 25.50 11.07
C ALA A 707 5.28 24.42 10.00
N VAL A 708 6.24 24.25 9.09
CA VAL A 708 6.18 23.20 8.06
C VAL A 708 6.39 21.82 8.69
N GLN A 709 7.32 21.69 9.65
CA GLN A 709 7.52 20.42 10.37
C GLN A 709 6.25 19.99 11.12
N HIS A 710 5.66 20.90 11.90
CA HIS A 710 4.40 20.66 12.62
C HIS A 710 3.27 20.26 11.68
N ARG A 711 3.06 21.04 10.61
CA ARG A 711 2.03 20.74 9.61
C ARG A 711 2.22 19.36 8.99
N SER A 712 3.46 18.96 8.72
CA SER A 712 3.77 17.66 8.14
C SER A 712 3.43 16.51 9.08
N ILE A 713 3.84 16.60 10.36
CA ILE A 713 3.55 15.59 11.39
C ILE A 713 2.03 15.44 11.59
N VAL A 714 1.33 16.55 11.76
CA VAL A 714 -0.13 16.55 11.98
C VAL A 714 -0.88 16.04 10.75
N ASN A 715 -0.47 16.42 9.54
CA ASN A 715 -1.10 15.93 8.31
C ASN A 715 -0.95 14.43 8.14
N ILE A 716 0.25 13.87 8.39
CA ILE A 716 0.46 12.43 8.33
C ILE A 716 -0.36 11.73 9.41
N SER A 717 -0.35 12.23 10.64
CA SER A 717 -1.16 11.68 11.74
C SER A 717 -2.65 11.62 11.38
N ARG A 718 -3.21 12.70 10.83
CA ARG A 718 -4.61 12.75 10.37
C ARG A 718 -4.89 11.81 9.20
N SER A 719 -4.00 11.75 8.22
CA SER A 719 -4.14 10.81 7.09
C SER A 719 -4.15 9.36 7.58
N TYR A 720 -3.32 9.01 8.56
CA TYR A 720 -3.32 7.68 9.17
C TYR A 720 -4.63 7.39 9.92
N LEU A 721 -5.18 8.35 10.66
CA LEU A 721 -6.49 8.22 11.31
C LEU A 721 -7.62 8.01 10.29
N GLU A 722 -7.64 8.78 9.21
CA GLU A 722 -8.65 8.69 8.16
C GLU A 722 -8.62 7.32 7.46
N ARG A 723 -7.43 6.77 7.21
CA ARG A 723 -7.25 5.45 6.57
C ARG A 723 -7.83 4.27 7.35
N ILE A 724 -8.01 4.39 8.66
CA ILE A 724 -8.54 3.29 9.50
C ILE A 724 -9.93 2.88 9.03
N GLU A 725 -10.74 3.80 8.52
CA GLU A 725 -12.09 3.54 8.01
C GLU A 725 -12.11 2.58 6.82
N ALA A 726 -11.06 2.61 5.99
CA ALA A 726 -10.93 1.72 4.83
C ALA A 726 -10.44 0.31 5.21
N PHE A 727 -10.18 0.03 6.49
CA PHE A 727 -9.73 -1.29 6.93
C PHE A 727 -10.86 -2.31 6.89
N HIS A 728 -10.57 -3.47 6.32
CA HIS A 728 -11.47 -4.62 6.36
C HIS A 728 -10.91 -5.72 7.28
N PRO A 729 -11.71 -6.32 8.18
CA PRO A 729 -13.09 -5.97 8.53
C PRO A 729 -13.17 -4.79 9.53
N ASN A 730 -14.39 -4.26 9.72
CA ASN A 730 -14.77 -3.33 10.81
C ASN A 730 -14.02 -1.98 10.84
N GLY A 731 -13.58 -1.46 9.69
CA GLY A 731 -12.89 -0.18 9.58
C GLY A 731 -13.62 1.01 10.23
N PRO A 732 -14.93 1.21 10.00
CA PRO A 732 -15.70 2.27 10.64
C PRO A 732 -15.66 2.20 12.16
N GLU A 733 -15.88 1.02 12.75
CA GLU A 733 -15.87 0.79 14.18
C GLU A 733 -14.47 1.05 14.77
N LEU A 734 -13.42 0.59 14.08
CA LEU A 734 -12.03 0.87 14.47
C LEU A 734 -11.75 2.37 14.48
N GLN A 735 -12.17 3.09 13.44
CA GLN A 735 -11.95 4.54 13.32
C GLN A 735 -12.69 5.29 14.43
N GLU A 736 -13.90 4.87 14.78
CA GLU A 736 -14.69 5.47 15.85
C GLU A 736 -14.04 5.28 17.23
N VAL A 737 -13.58 4.07 17.56
CA VAL A 737 -12.82 3.81 18.80
C VAL A 737 -11.61 4.74 18.89
N VAL A 738 -10.85 4.84 17.80
CA VAL A 738 -9.61 5.61 17.77
C VAL A 738 -9.84 7.11 17.88
N ARG A 739 -10.84 7.66 17.15
CA ARG A 739 -11.20 9.07 17.24
C ARG A 739 -11.67 9.43 18.65
N ASN A 740 -12.52 8.61 19.26
CA ASN A 740 -13.06 8.86 20.59
C ASN A 740 -12.00 8.68 21.68
N PHE A 741 -11.14 7.67 21.57
CA PHE A 741 -10.00 7.52 22.47
C PHE A 741 -9.05 8.71 22.38
N GLY A 742 -8.65 9.11 21.17
CA GLY A 742 -7.81 10.29 20.94
C GLY A 742 -8.43 11.58 21.51
N ALA A 743 -9.73 11.80 21.30
CA ALA A 743 -10.45 12.92 21.88
C ALA A 743 -10.48 12.88 23.42
N THR A 744 -10.64 11.69 24.01
CA THR A 744 -10.60 11.50 25.47
C THR A 744 -9.21 11.82 26.02
N VAL A 745 -8.14 11.32 25.39
CA VAL A 745 -6.76 11.62 25.80
C VAL A 745 -6.47 13.11 25.72
N THR A 746 -6.89 13.79 24.66
CA THR A 746 -6.74 15.25 24.53
C THR A 746 -7.57 16.00 25.58
N ASN A 747 -8.80 15.57 25.86
CA ASN A 747 -9.66 16.18 26.87
C ASN A 747 -9.01 16.11 28.27
N LEU A 748 -8.48 14.93 28.62
CA LEU A 748 -7.76 14.70 29.87
C LEU A 748 -6.44 15.48 29.94
N LEU A 749 -5.75 15.66 28.82
CA LEU A 749 -4.54 16.49 28.77
C LEU A 749 -4.83 17.97 29.03
N ILE A 750 -5.90 18.51 28.42
CA ILE A 750 -6.25 19.94 28.50
C ILE A 750 -6.91 20.30 29.83
N HIS A 751 -7.74 19.40 30.38
CA HIS A 751 -8.59 19.71 31.53
C HIS A 751 -8.24 18.90 32.80
N GLY A 752 -7.40 17.87 32.68
CA GLY A 752 -7.00 17.03 33.79
C GLY A 752 -5.72 17.54 34.45
N ASP A 753 -5.85 17.97 35.70
CA ASP A 753 -4.74 18.43 36.53
C ASP A 753 -4.21 17.28 37.40
N LEU A 754 -2.90 17.04 37.38
CA LEU A 754 -2.19 16.23 38.36
C LEU A 754 -1.43 17.16 39.30
N VAL A 755 -1.60 16.98 40.61
CA VAL A 755 -0.92 17.79 41.61
C VAL A 755 0.30 17.02 42.12
N ASN A 756 1.49 17.56 41.88
CA ASN A 756 2.69 17.06 42.53
C ASN A 756 2.69 17.55 43.98
N LYS A 757 2.61 16.62 44.94
CA LYS A 757 2.57 16.93 46.38
C LYS A 757 3.85 17.59 46.91
N LYS A 758 5.01 17.32 46.32
CA LYS A 758 6.31 17.85 46.76
C LYS A 758 6.53 19.28 46.25
N SER A 759 6.33 19.52 44.95
CA SER A 759 6.57 20.82 44.32
C SER A 759 5.35 21.76 44.32
N LYS A 760 4.15 21.25 44.65
CA LYS A 760 2.85 21.91 44.42
C LYS A 760 2.62 22.33 42.96
N SER A 761 3.39 21.81 42.01
CA SER A 761 3.20 22.10 40.59
C SER A 761 2.04 21.27 40.01
N ILE A 762 1.34 21.87 39.05
CA ILE A 762 0.29 21.19 38.28
C ILE A 762 0.94 20.63 37.02
N ASN A 763 0.89 19.31 36.85
CA ASN A 763 1.35 18.61 35.66
C ASN A 763 0.15 18.17 34.80
N PRO A 764 0.27 18.21 33.47
CA PRO A 764 -0.80 17.78 32.58
C PRO A 764 -0.92 16.25 32.55
N ARG A 765 -2.15 15.74 32.52
CA ARG A 765 -2.42 14.30 32.50
C ARG A 765 -2.24 13.69 31.10
N MET A 766 -1.07 13.11 30.85
CA MET A 766 -0.72 12.39 29.60
C MET A 766 -1.08 10.90 29.64
N VAL A 767 -2.23 10.48 29.09
CA VAL A 767 -2.76 9.10 29.22
C VAL A 767 -2.92 8.32 27.90
N PRO A 768 -1.86 8.08 27.09
CA PRO A 768 -2.01 7.31 25.85
C PRO A 768 -2.11 5.79 26.07
N ARG A 769 -2.00 5.30 27.30
CA ARG A 769 -2.03 3.86 27.62
C ARG A 769 -3.33 3.45 28.31
N ILE A 770 -3.74 2.21 28.07
CA ILE A 770 -4.80 1.53 28.79
C ILE A 770 -4.16 0.41 29.63
N GLU A 771 -4.57 0.28 30.89
CA GLU A 771 -4.18 -0.83 31.75
C GLU A 771 -5.42 -1.53 32.33
N MET A 772 -5.39 -2.86 32.34
CA MET A 772 -6.45 -3.69 32.90
C MET A 772 -5.82 -4.82 33.73
N THR A 773 -6.33 -5.03 34.94
CA THR A 773 -5.92 -6.16 35.79
C THR A 773 -6.79 -7.38 35.50
N LEU A 774 -6.15 -8.50 35.18
CA LEU A 774 -6.78 -9.79 34.90
C LEU A 774 -6.24 -10.85 35.86
N ASP A 775 -7.01 -11.90 36.12
CA ASP A 775 -6.51 -13.06 36.86
C ASP A 775 -5.55 -13.87 35.97
N PHE A 776 -4.52 -14.48 36.57
CA PHE A 776 -3.47 -15.16 35.81
C PHE A 776 -4.03 -16.37 35.05
N GLY A 777 -3.93 -16.35 33.73
CA GLY A 777 -4.45 -17.40 32.83
C GLY A 777 -5.78 -17.05 32.16
N ASP A 778 -6.41 -15.93 32.50
CA ASP A 778 -7.60 -15.43 31.79
C ASP A 778 -7.24 -15.00 30.36
N ASP A 779 -7.97 -15.53 29.38
CA ASP A 779 -7.90 -15.09 27.99
C ASP A 779 -8.93 -13.96 27.77
N LEU A 780 -8.45 -12.72 27.76
CA LEU A 780 -9.29 -11.54 27.51
C LEU A 780 -10.06 -11.64 26.19
N MET A 781 -9.46 -12.20 25.15
CA MET A 781 -10.09 -12.32 23.83
C MET A 781 -11.22 -13.35 23.87
N LEU A 782 -11.07 -14.42 24.66
CA LEU A 782 -12.14 -15.39 24.91
C LEU A 782 -13.28 -14.77 25.71
N GLN A 783 -12.99 -14.07 26.80
CA GLN A 783 -14.01 -13.39 27.63
C GLN A 783 -14.78 -12.32 26.82
N LEU A 784 -14.07 -11.54 26.00
CA LEU A 784 -14.72 -10.60 25.08
C LEU A 784 -15.61 -11.34 24.08
N LYS A 785 -15.16 -12.47 23.52
CA LYS A 785 -15.94 -13.22 22.53
C LYS A 785 -17.23 -13.80 23.13
N GLU A 786 -17.19 -14.24 24.38
CA GLU A 786 -18.36 -14.75 25.11
C GLU A 786 -19.37 -13.65 25.44
N GLN A 787 -18.90 -12.46 25.84
CA GLN A 787 -19.78 -11.35 26.25
C GLN A 787 -20.26 -10.50 25.07
N ASN A 788 -19.39 -10.22 24.10
CA ASN A 788 -19.68 -9.42 22.91
C ASN A 788 -18.73 -9.79 21.75
N PRO A 789 -19.17 -10.66 20.82
CA PRO A 789 -18.36 -11.10 19.68
C PRO A 789 -17.81 -9.97 18.81
N LEU A 790 -18.57 -8.88 18.62
CA LEU A 790 -18.13 -7.72 17.85
C LEU A 790 -16.97 -7.00 18.56
N ALA A 791 -17.08 -6.78 19.88
CA ALA A 791 -16.02 -6.18 20.67
C ALA A 791 -14.72 -7.00 20.61
N ALA A 792 -14.81 -8.33 20.68
CA ALA A 792 -13.65 -9.21 20.52
C ALA A 792 -12.99 -9.06 19.13
N GLN A 793 -13.80 -8.93 18.08
CA GLN A 793 -13.30 -8.76 16.72
C GLN A 793 -12.63 -7.38 16.53
N VAL A 794 -13.24 -6.32 17.05
CA VAL A 794 -12.68 -4.95 17.02
C VAL A 794 -11.37 -4.90 17.82
N ALA A 795 -11.33 -5.45 19.04
CA ALA A 795 -10.11 -5.54 19.85
C ALA A 795 -8.98 -6.26 19.11
N LYS A 796 -9.30 -7.40 18.47
CA LYS A 796 -8.32 -8.19 17.70
C LYS A 796 -7.72 -7.37 16.58
N GLU A 797 -8.55 -6.65 15.83
CA GLU A 797 -8.12 -5.83 14.69
C GLU A 797 -7.34 -4.58 15.13
N LEU A 798 -7.69 -3.96 16.27
CA LEU A 798 -6.93 -2.85 16.86
C LEU A 798 -5.49 -3.26 17.17
N LEU A 799 -5.29 -4.44 17.74
CA LEU A 799 -3.97 -4.98 18.09
C LEU A 799 -3.22 -5.53 16.88
N ARG A 800 -3.89 -6.32 16.02
CA ARG A 800 -3.29 -6.87 14.79
C ARG A 800 -2.70 -5.80 13.90
N ARG A 801 -3.46 -4.71 13.70
CA ARG A 801 -3.05 -3.57 12.87
C ARG A 801 -2.13 -2.59 13.60
N ALA A 802 -1.75 -2.92 14.85
CA ALA A 802 -0.94 -2.10 15.73
C ALA A 802 -1.46 -0.65 15.82
N ILE A 803 -2.79 -0.49 15.88
CA ILE A 803 -3.42 0.77 16.27
C ILE A 803 -3.15 1.00 17.76
N PHE A 804 -3.34 -0.08 18.54
CA PHE A 804 -2.78 -0.24 19.88
C PHE A 804 -1.68 -1.28 19.83
N ILE A 805 -0.64 -1.08 20.63
CA ILE A 805 0.46 -2.04 20.80
C ILE A 805 0.30 -2.67 22.18
N GLU A 806 0.18 -3.99 22.20
CA GLU A 806 0.14 -4.77 23.44
C GLU A 806 1.56 -4.91 24.00
N LEU A 807 1.77 -4.44 25.23
CA LEU A 807 3.04 -4.52 25.95
C LEU A 807 3.05 -5.75 26.87
N ASP A 808 4.26 -6.19 27.25
CA ASP A 808 4.44 -7.33 28.15
C ASP A 808 3.64 -7.18 29.45
N HIS A 809 3.05 -8.30 29.89
CA HIS A 809 2.28 -8.35 31.11
C HIS A 809 3.15 -7.98 32.32
N GLY A 810 2.76 -6.91 33.02
CA GLY A 810 3.37 -6.59 34.30
C GLY A 810 2.92 -7.56 35.39
N ARG A 811 3.82 -7.88 36.34
CA ARG A 811 3.37 -8.45 37.63
C ARG A 811 2.45 -7.41 38.29
N SER A 812 1.23 -7.82 38.64
CA SER A 812 0.30 -6.93 39.36
C SER A 812 0.92 -6.51 40.69
N LYS A 813 0.80 -5.21 41.03
CA LYS A 813 1.19 -4.68 42.35
C LYS A 813 0.34 -5.26 43.49
N GLU A 814 -0.80 -5.87 43.19
CA GLU A 814 -1.80 -6.28 44.18
C GLU A 814 -1.69 -7.77 44.61
N SER A 815 -1.20 -8.68 43.75
CA SER A 815 -0.97 -10.08 44.12
C SER A 815 -0.16 -10.88 43.08
N ASN A 816 0.53 -11.94 43.51
CA ASN A 816 1.25 -12.89 42.63
C ASN A 816 0.32 -13.72 41.70
N LYS A 817 -1.00 -13.57 41.82
CA LYS A 817 -2.01 -14.31 41.04
C LYS A 817 -2.71 -13.46 39.98
N LYS A 818 -2.34 -12.19 39.81
CA LYS A 818 -2.94 -11.26 38.85
C LYS A 818 -1.90 -10.72 37.88
N GLY A 819 -2.26 -10.64 36.60
CA GLY A 819 -1.49 -10.00 35.55
C GLY A 819 -2.08 -8.64 35.17
N THR A 820 -1.24 -7.69 34.77
CA THR A 820 -1.72 -6.41 34.20
C THR A 820 -1.50 -6.41 32.69
N LEU A 821 -2.60 -6.38 31.94
CA LEU A 821 -2.62 -6.19 30.50
C LEU A 821 -2.48 -4.70 30.17
N ARG A 822 -1.64 -4.38 29.20
CA ARG A 822 -1.28 -2.99 28.85
C ARG A 822 -1.35 -2.78 27.35
N TRP A 823 -2.19 -1.85 26.91
CA TRP A 823 -2.29 -1.44 25.51
C TRP A 823 -1.86 0.01 25.36
N GLU A 824 -0.81 0.27 24.59
CA GLU A 824 -0.33 1.61 24.29
C GLU A 824 -0.91 2.08 22.95
N PHE A 825 -1.60 3.22 22.97
CA PHE A 825 -2.08 3.84 21.74
C PHE A 825 -0.89 4.34 20.93
N ARG A 826 -0.82 3.91 19.67
CA ARG A 826 0.36 4.16 18.84
C ARG A 826 0.55 5.66 18.62
N ARG A 827 1.76 6.14 18.87
CA ARG A 827 2.01 7.59 19.05
C ARG A 827 1.86 8.43 17.79
N ILE A 828 1.97 7.82 16.61
CA ILE A 828 1.72 8.52 15.35
C ILE A 828 0.31 9.12 15.27
N TYR A 829 -0.67 8.58 16.01
CA TYR A 829 -2.05 9.09 16.00
C TYR A 829 -2.27 10.28 16.96
N LEU A 830 -1.38 10.51 17.92
CA LEU A 830 -1.52 11.54 18.96
C LEU A 830 -1.46 12.98 18.41
N PRO A 831 -0.54 13.34 17.49
CA PRO A 831 -0.49 14.70 16.95
C PRO A 831 -1.77 15.13 16.21
N GLY A 832 -2.45 14.21 15.53
CA GLY A 832 -3.69 14.46 14.81
C GLY A 832 -4.85 14.83 15.75
N ALA A 833 -4.84 14.25 16.96
CA ALA A 833 -5.77 14.55 18.05
C ALA A 833 -5.35 15.77 18.89
N GLY A 834 -4.13 16.29 18.73
CA GLY A 834 -3.58 17.35 19.57
C GLY A 834 -3.17 16.88 20.97
N ALA A 835 -2.75 15.63 21.10
CA ALA A 835 -2.35 15.03 22.37
C ALA A 835 -0.82 15.08 22.58
N ALA A 836 -0.39 14.88 23.83
CA ALA A 836 1.01 14.75 24.21
C ALA A 836 1.57 13.36 23.84
N LEU A 837 2.89 13.25 23.71
CA LEU A 837 3.58 12.02 23.30
C LEU A 837 4.11 11.17 24.48
N GLY A 838 3.85 11.60 25.73
CA GLY A 838 4.40 11.02 26.96
C GLY A 838 3.74 9.72 27.42
N LYS A 839 4.42 8.94 28.26
CA LYS A 839 4.14 7.50 28.48
C LYS A 839 3.63 7.12 29.87
N ASN A 840 3.59 8.08 30.79
CA ASN A 840 3.65 7.74 32.22
C ASN A 840 2.29 7.51 32.86
N HIS A 841 1.22 8.02 32.26
CA HIS A 841 -0.12 7.80 32.79
C HIS A 841 -0.92 6.87 31.89
N TYR A 842 -1.89 6.22 32.49
CA TYR A 842 -2.79 5.30 31.85
C TYR A 842 -4.23 5.54 32.26
N ILE A 843 -5.14 5.07 31.41
CA ILE A 843 -6.54 4.88 31.75
C ILE A 843 -6.68 3.47 32.33
N GLU A 844 -7.12 3.41 33.58
CA GLU A 844 -7.41 2.14 34.25
C GLU A 844 -8.76 1.61 33.75
N ILE A 845 -8.81 0.35 33.33
CA ILE A 845 -10.04 -0.36 32.97
C ILE A 845 -10.33 -1.36 34.06
N LYS A 846 -11.42 -1.15 34.79
CA LYS A 846 -11.73 -1.95 35.99
C LYS A 846 -12.42 -3.27 35.68
N THR A 847 -13.14 -3.34 34.55
CA THR A 847 -13.96 -4.51 34.19
C THR A 847 -13.94 -4.74 32.68
N VAL A 848 -14.19 -5.98 32.25
CA VAL A 848 -14.39 -6.33 30.83
C VAL A 848 -15.51 -5.49 30.21
N LYS A 849 -16.55 -5.17 30.98
CA LYS A 849 -17.66 -4.32 30.53
C LYS A 849 -17.22 -2.89 30.19
N GLU A 850 -16.29 -2.31 30.95
CA GLU A 850 -15.71 -1.00 30.62
C GLU A 850 -14.90 -1.06 29.31
N LEU A 851 -14.19 -2.17 29.06
CA LEU A 851 -13.49 -2.38 27.80
C LEU A 851 -14.47 -2.53 26.63
N ILE A 852 -15.58 -3.26 26.81
CA ILE A 852 -16.63 -3.37 25.80
C ILE A 852 -17.23 -1.98 25.49
N MET A 853 -17.44 -1.13 26.50
CA MET A 853 -17.89 0.26 26.27
C MET A 853 -16.87 1.03 25.44
N LEU A 854 -15.56 0.95 25.74
CA LEU A 854 -14.54 1.57 24.87
C LEU A 854 -14.64 1.09 23.42
N LEU A 855 -14.93 -0.20 23.21
CA LEU A 855 -14.93 -0.83 21.89
C LEU A 855 -16.24 -0.63 21.11
N THR A 856 -17.37 -0.38 21.79
CA THR A 856 -18.72 -0.40 21.17
C THR A 856 -19.67 0.72 21.60
N ASP A 857 -19.44 1.37 22.74
CA ASP A 857 -20.23 2.53 23.23
C ASP A 857 -19.31 3.61 23.80
N GLN A 858 -18.66 4.32 22.87
CA GLN A 858 -17.59 5.26 23.19
C GLN A 858 -18.11 6.52 23.91
N ALA A 859 -19.37 6.88 23.71
CA ALA A 859 -20.01 8.00 24.41
C ALA A 859 -20.16 7.71 25.91
N GLN A 860 -20.62 6.51 26.25
CA GLN A 860 -20.70 6.05 27.63
C GLN A 860 -19.31 5.93 28.26
N PHE A 861 -18.35 5.36 27.52
CA PHE A 861 -16.96 5.26 27.98
C PHE A 861 -16.37 6.65 28.32
N LYS A 862 -16.52 7.62 27.43
CA LYS A 862 -16.05 8.99 27.65
C LYS A 862 -16.69 9.62 28.90
N SER A 863 -17.99 9.46 29.09
CA SER A 863 -18.68 9.98 30.28
C SER A 863 -18.13 9.40 31.59
N ILE A 864 -17.77 8.11 31.60
CA ILE A 864 -17.16 7.45 32.75
C ILE A 864 -15.76 8.01 33.01
N MET A 865 -14.95 8.17 31.96
CA MET A 865 -13.58 8.68 32.08
C MET A 865 -13.55 10.16 32.51
N ASP A 866 -14.39 11.01 31.92
CA ASP A 866 -14.54 12.41 32.33
C ASP A 866 -14.99 12.49 33.81
N GLY A 867 -15.94 11.64 34.21
CA GLY A 867 -16.37 11.54 35.61
C GLY A 867 -15.25 11.11 36.56
N ARG A 868 -14.42 10.16 36.16
CA ARG A 868 -13.34 9.59 36.98
C ARG A 868 -12.15 10.54 37.14
N TYR A 869 -11.77 11.22 36.06
CA TYR A 869 -10.51 11.94 35.98
C TYR A 869 -10.62 13.48 35.95
N LEU A 870 -11.78 14.05 35.58
CA LEU A 870 -11.96 15.51 35.58
C LEU A 870 -12.72 16.05 36.80
N LYS A 871 -13.62 15.25 37.39
CA LYS A 871 -14.40 15.68 38.57
C LYS A 871 -13.62 15.57 39.88
N ASN A 872 -12.72 14.60 40.00
CA ASN A 872 -11.84 14.43 41.15
C ASN A 872 -10.56 15.26 40.98
N LYS A 873 -10.65 16.58 41.22
CA LYS A 873 -9.47 17.45 41.25
C LYS A 873 -8.57 17.04 42.42
N GLY A 874 -7.30 16.74 42.15
CA GLY A 874 -6.30 16.45 43.19
C GLY A 874 -5.90 14.98 43.35
N MET A 875 -5.97 14.18 42.29
CA MET A 875 -5.34 12.86 42.31
C MET A 875 -3.81 13.03 42.36
N ASP A 876 -3.14 12.32 43.27
CA ASP A 876 -1.69 12.41 43.44
C ASP A 876 -0.94 12.00 42.18
N ASP A 877 0.05 12.79 41.78
CA ASP A 877 1.01 12.41 40.76
C ASP A 877 1.99 11.37 41.34
N LEU A 878 1.65 10.08 41.19
CA LEU A 878 2.47 8.95 41.63
C LEU A 878 3.83 8.87 40.90
N PHE A 879 4.05 9.67 39.85
CA PHE A 879 5.28 9.72 39.05
C PHE A 879 6.02 11.06 39.23
N SER A 880 5.72 11.81 40.30
CA SER A 880 6.30 13.13 40.59
C SER A 880 7.83 13.20 40.54
N GLU A 881 8.52 12.10 40.84
CA GLU A 881 9.99 12.03 40.92
C GLU A 881 10.67 12.01 39.54
N GLU A 882 9.98 11.55 38.49
CA GLU A 882 10.51 11.59 37.12
C GLU A 882 10.55 13.02 36.54
N TYR A 883 9.61 13.88 36.97
CA TYR A 883 9.61 15.29 36.58
C TYR A 883 10.80 16.06 37.15
N GLU A 884 11.32 15.67 38.32
CA GLU A 884 12.44 16.34 38.98
C GLU A 884 13.80 15.92 38.42
N THR A 885 13.89 14.74 37.78
CA THR A 885 15.13 14.23 37.17
C THR A 885 15.32 14.65 35.71
N GLU A 886 14.25 15.07 35.02
CA GLU A 886 14.32 15.57 33.63
C GLU A 886 14.48 17.11 33.54
N ASP A 887 14.10 17.87 34.58
CA ASP A 887 14.25 19.34 34.66
C ASP A 887 15.62 19.77 35.30
N GLY A 888 16.55 18.82 35.54
CA GLY A 888 17.82 19.02 36.24
C GLY A 888 19.09 18.98 35.38
#